data_AF-A0A6P2B577-F1
#
_entry.id   AF-A0A6P2B577-F1
#
_cell.length_a   1.000
_cell.length_b   1.000
_cell.length_c   1.000
_cell.angle_alpha   90.00
_cell.angle_beta   90.00
_cell.angle_gamma   90.00
#
_symmetry.space_group_name_H-M   'P 1'
#
loop_
_entity.id
_entity.type
_entity.pdbx_description
1 polymer ?
#
loop_
_entity_poly.entity_id
_entity_poly.type
_entity_poly.pdbx_seq_one_letter_code
_entity_poly.pdbx_strand_id
1 'polypeptide(L)'
;MESGRRAHRVNLYGQSVDRECRDRTKPSDHTGRAGIKTGMGRMKRQTIVLIASLFALMGSSVALFSSIESRDFNLRGYENPLNTLDLPYRIPRFGVNADLRQYDPDELRRNLDMMRELGVVWIRQFVDWADVETIPDEFDWSVWDQILDALSDYPQLRMIPVLVNAPDWASNHDCIGCTFDWSVPDNPADFARFVGEFAARYGNEIHYYQIWDEPNLSSAWGGRNPNPAHYIALLRSAYDAAHGNDSDAHIIAAALAPTVESGPRNINEAIYLRGLYQLGLKAVSDSIAGKPYGFNSPPDDRRIRHDFLNFSRIITLREIMLEHDDSEKMLWASSWGWNSLPDDWGGDPSIWGTVNHEGQISYTDQAIRRVYDEWPWLGGLLIESWQPDAEPDDPIWGFALVDTMGEPTPLYNSVGNTISYFAGRATNGFYHANNPHAVYHGAWTVSEAGADIGWVQDSHLTFDFYGRGIGVITRQDNYVANLYATVNGLSANRLPSDGNGNAYLALRSDTLTPRLKNILLADSLSLGEHRLQITADELIPDEPFQRWPIVGFAVSSGDLGRSYTGQITVAWFAFSVSLIAFAVSAIQFKWRPLHSRFARLWRPLNDVSRIFLSFTASTLLMLSLLATWHDGYPQFFKREPVQIVLSLLTAGLIYWHSFGLLFTLLLAGLLFFIIYNDLRIGLLLVAFWSPFFLFPVELYRFAFPTVEVMLMLTFTAYVFRLLTNWATHYRNGNQSSPRKFETMRVKLEIIDWLVIAWLILGLIALTYSERRAVALTDFRTIFLQPAIFYLILRYVQPDIVLLRRLIFAVIAAALVVSTIGIYQMLAGTFIEAEAGARRLASVYGSPNNAALFLGRVLPFLIAIALVFQHRKKLLIAMLILMTLVGSALLLTQSAGAIFLGLPFALITVLVALFGRRSLRPITALFLLGLLATMIAVQMPRFERLLDLTSGTNFYRIRVWQSAEQMIGDHPITGIGLDQFLYEYRGRYILPDAWEEPDLSHPHNIVLDFWLRLGVAGVLYFMAAVFFISRLLADQIARFKLRTSWNLALSVGVAGGFVNLLAHGLVDNSVFVIDLAYVFMLFLGILATLNTHTDARTGRG
;
A
#
# COMPACT_ATOMS: atom_id res chain seq x y z
N MET A 1 67.45 -35.74 -53.22
CA MET A 1 68.91 -35.56 -53.13
C MET A 1 69.25 -34.93 -51.78
N GLU A 2 70.52 -34.94 -51.42
CA GLU A 2 71.07 -34.61 -50.08
C GLU A 2 70.78 -33.16 -49.64
N SER A 3 70.47 -32.92 -48.36
CA SER A 3 71.37 -32.52 -47.24
C SER A 3 71.91 -31.07 -47.32
N GLY A 4 72.30 -30.38 -46.24
CA GLY A 4 72.16 -30.73 -44.83
C GLY A 4 73.10 -29.94 -43.89
N ARG A 5 72.53 -29.29 -42.85
CA ARG A 5 73.16 -28.79 -41.61
C ARG A 5 74.16 -27.60 -41.68
N ARG A 6 73.91 -26.59 -40.81
CA ARG A 6 74.84 -25.93 -39.83
C ARG A 6 76.08 -25.15 -40.37
N ALA A 7 76.71 -24.23 -39.63
CA ALA A 7 76.33 -23.34 -38.50
C ALA A 7 77.48 -22.33 -38.23
N HIS A 8 77.25 -21.35 -37.33
CA HIS A 8 78.17 -20.28 -36.85
C HIS A 8 78.50 -19.18 -37.88
N ARG A 9 78.50 -17.86 -37.61
CA ARG A 9 78.67 -16.96 -36.43
C ARG A 9 80.11 -16.42 -36.28
N VAL A 10 80.29 -15.10 -36.37
CA VAL A 10 81.19 -14.17 -35.61
C VAL A 10 81.67 -12.94 -36.43
N ASN A 11 81.23 -11.74 -35.99
CA ASN A 11 81.87 -10.40 -35.92
C ASN A 11 82.40 -9.54 -37.12
N LEU A 12 81.71 -8.38 -37.28
CA LEU A 12 82.18 -6.97 -37.09
C LEU A 12 82.96 -6.16 -38.17
N TYR A 13 82.81 -4.82 -38.00
CA TYR A 13 83.43 -3.64 -38.65
C TYR A 13 83.03 -3.33 -40.12
N GLY A 14 82.78 -2.06 -40.51
CA GLY A 14 82.61 -0.84 -39.68
C GLY A 14 82.62 0.50 -40.48
N GLN A 15 82.24 1.59 -39.81
CA GLN A 15 82.48 3.03 -40.15
C GLN A 15 81.85 3.63 -41.44
N SER A 16 81.88 4.96 -41.67
CA SER A 16 81.25 6.09 -40.93
C SER A 16 81.68 7.44 -41.54
N VAL A 17 80.77 8.41 -41.74
CA VAL A 17 81.08 9.81 -42.18
C VAL A 17 80.08 10.82 -41.58
N ASP A 18 80.59 11.77 -40.76
CA ASP A 18 80.31 13.24 -40.66
C ASP A 18 78.88 13.83 -40.79
N ARG A 19 78.48 15.00 -40.22
CA ARG A 19 79.05 16.10 -39.38
C ARG A 19 77.89 17.01 -38.88
N GLU A 20 77.97 18.05 -38.02
CA GLU A 20 78.91 18.50 -36.95
C GLU A 20 78.17 19.55 -36.06
N CYS A 21 78.73 19.89 -34.87
CA CYS A 21 78.44 21.10 -34.05
C CYS A 21 76.99 21.26 -33.50
N ARG A 22 76.72 21.83 -32.30
CA ARG A 22 77.48 22.35 -31.12
C ARG A 22 76.45 22.47 -29.95
N ASP A 23 76.76 22.53 -28.65
CA ASP A 23 77.99 22.36 -27.86
C ASP A 23 77.60 22.04 -26.38
N ARG A 24 78.50 21.44 -25.57
CA ARG A 24 78.49 21.34 -24.07
C ARG A 24 77.28 20.66 -23.35
N THR A 25 77.42 19.90 -22.24
CA THR A 25 78.59 19.36 -21.51
C THR A 25 78.23 18.06 -20.73
N LYS A 26 79.22 17.21 -20.46
CA LYS A 26 79.18 16.01 -19.57
C LYS A 26 79.31 16.40 -18.08
N PRO A 27 79.22 15.50 -17.06
CA PRO A 27 79.02 14.03 -17.03
C PRO A 27 77.70 13.65 -16.26
N SER A 28 77.42 12.51 -15.60
CA SER A 28 78.22 11.36 -15.09
C SER A 28 77.43 10.03 -14.97
N ASP A 29 78.12 9.00 -14.46
CA ASP A 29 77.78 7.58 -14.31
C ASP A 29 76.57 7.13 -13.46
N HIS A 30 76.07 5.95 -13.85
CA HIS A 30 75.51 4.85 -13.05
C HIS A 30 74.49 5.11 -11.91
N THR A 31 73.25 4.69 -12.15
CA THR A 31 72.64 3.53 -11.43
C THR A 31 71.40 3.01 -12.18
N GLY A 32 71.03 1.75 -11.95
CA GLY A 32 69.87 1.13 -12.61
C GLY A 32 68.52 1.56 -12.01
N ARG A 33 67.45 1.53 -12.82
CA ARG A 33 66.07 1.74 -12.35
C ARG A 33 65.12 0.65 -12.83
N ALA A 34 64.52 -0.07 -11.89
CA ALA A 34 63.42 -0.99 -12.16
C ALA A 34 62.13 -0.23 -12.53
N GLY A 35 61.34 -0.79 -13.43
CA GLY A 35 60.08 -0.18 -13.90
C GLY A 35 58.94 -0.30 -12.88
N ILE A 36 58.82 0.64 -11.95
CA ILE A 36 57.73 0.68 -10.96
C ILE A 36 56.41 1.18 -11.60
N LYS A 37 55.68 0.25 -12.26
CA LYS A 37 54.31 0.42 -12.80
C LYS A 37 53.60 -0.94 -12.73
N THR A 38 52.35 -1.13 -12.26
CA THR A 38 51.32 -0.20 -11.74
C THR A 38 50.40 -0.89 -10.68
N GLY A 39 50.92 -1.26 -9.51
CA GLY A 39 50.06 -1.80 -8.42
C GLY A 39 49.06 -0.79 -7.85
N MET A 40 49.47 0.49 -7.74
CA MET A 40 48.72 1.55 -7.06
C MET A 40 47.45 2.01 -7.81
N GLY A 41 47.48 2.00 -9.15
CA GLY A 41 46.43 2.60 -9.99
C GLY A 41 45.11 1.82 -9.98
N ARG A 42 45.14 0.50 -9.77
CA ARG A 42 43.94 -0.35 -9.84
C ARG A 42 43.00 -0.14 -8.64
N MET A 43 43.55 0.14 -7.45
CA MET A 43 42.72 0.54 -6.30
C MET A 43 42.08 1.91 -6.55
N LYS A 44 42.87 2.91 -6.98
CA LYS A 44 42.32 4.23 -7.34
C LYS A 44 41.16 4.14 -8.34
N ARG A 45 41.27 3.32 -9.39
CA ARG A 45 40.16 3.14 -10.36
C ARG A 45 38.88 2.58 -9.75
N GLN A 46 38.97 1.58 -8.85
CA GLN A 46 37.76 1.04 -8.21
C GLN A 46 37.16 2.02 -7.19
N THR A 47 38.00 2.72 -6.43
CA THR A 47 37.53 3.81 -5.56
C THR A 47 36.84 4.90 -6.38
N ILE A 48 37.37 5.28 -7.54
CA ILE A 48 36.75 6.25 -8.46
C ILE A 48 35.42 5.72 -9.02
N VAL A 49 35.32 4.45 -9.42
CA VAL A 49 34.05 3.89 -9.93
C VAL A 49 33.00 3.78 -8.82
N LEU A 50 33.38 3.37 -7.60
CA LEU A 50 32.50 3.36 -6.43
C LEU A 50 31.99 4.78 -6.13
N ILE A 51 32.88 5.77 -6.10
CA ILE A 51 32.54 7.18 -5.91
C ILE A 51 31.64 7.71 -7.04
N ALA A 52 31.92 7.39 -8.31
CA ALA A 52 31.10 7.82 -9.44
C ALA A 52 29.69 7.19 -9.40
N SER A 53 29.58 5.91 -9.03
CA SER A 53 28.28 5.26 -8.83
C SER A 53 27.52 5.81 -7.61
N LEU A 54 28.23 6.25 -6.57
CA LEU A 54 27.64 6.95 -5.43
C LEU A 54 27.14 8.34 -5.83
N PHE A 55 27.89 9.11 -6.63
CA PHE A 55 27.44 10.39 -7.17
C PHE A 55 26.24 10.23 -8.13
N ALA A 56 26.23 9.19 -8.97
CA ALA A 56 25.06 8.87 -9.80
C ALA A 56 23.83 8.56 -8.93
N LEU A 57 24.00 7.76 -7.86
CA LEU A 57 22.95 7.48 -6.89
C LEU A 57 22.43 8.75 -6.22
N MET A 58 23.32 9.61 -5.71
CA MET A 58 22.96 10.91 -5.12
C MET A 58 22.23 11.81 -6.11
N GLY A 59 22.71 11.94 -7.35
CA GLY A 59 22.07 12.77 -8.39
C GLY A 59 20.67 12.26 -8.77
N SER A 60 20.49 10.94 -8.91
CA SER A 60 19.17 10.36 -9.15
C SER A 60 18.23 10.44 -7.94
N SER A 61 18.76 10.40 -6.71
CA SER A 61 17.97 10.70 -5.50
C SER A 61 17.46 12.15 -5.53
N VAL A 62 18.33 13.12 -5.83
CA VAL A 62 17.95 14.55 -5.92
C VAL A 62 16.89 14.76 -7.00
N ALA A 63 17.02 14.14 -8.17
CA ALA A 63 16.01 14.23 -9.23
C ALA A 63 14.65 13.62 -8.81
N LEU A 64 14.66 12.52 -8.03
CA LEU A 64 13.46 11.90 -7.47
C LEU A 64 12.79 12.80 -6.43
N PHE A 65 13.54 13.26 -5.42
CA PHE A 65 13.00 14.13 -4.37
C PHE A 65 12.51 15.47 -4.93
N SER A 66 13.25 16.09 -5.86
CA SER A 66 12.83 17.35 -6.51
C SER A 66 11.58 17.17 -7.39
N SER A 67 11.37 15.99 -7.98
CA SER A 67 10.13 15.70 -8.74
C SER A 67 8.91 15.50 -7.83
N ILE A 68 9.12 14.99 -6.62
CA ILE A 68 8.09 14.85 -5.59
C ILE A 68 7.79 16.23 -4.98
N GLU A 69 8.81 16.97 -4.56
CA GLU A 69 8.72 18.35 -4.06
C GLU A 69 8.03 19.29 -5.06
N SER A 70 8.29 19.15 -6.36
CA SER A 70 7.61 19.94 -7.39
C SER A 70 6.13 19.58 -7.55
N ARG A 71 5.74 18.30 -7.41
CA ARG A 71 4.33 17.91 -7.32
C ARG A 71 3.68 18.53 -6.08
N ASP A 72 4.33 18.37 -4.94
CA ASP A 72 3.79 18.73 -3.62
C ASP A 72 3.66 20.25 -3.43
N PHE A 73 4.54 21.03 -4.07
CA PHE A 73 4.43 22.49 -4.17
C PHE A 73 3.25 22.93 -5.06
N ASN A 74 3.14 22.36 -6.26
CA ASN A 74 2.09 22.77 -7.21
C ASN A 74 0.69 22.35 -6.75
N LEU A 75 0.57 21.16 -6.14
CA LEU A 75 -0.68 20.59 -5.63
C LEU A 75 -0.87 20.85 -4.13
N ARG A 76 -0.18 21.84 -3.55
CA ARG A 76 -0.30 22.13 -2.12
C ARG A 76 -1.73 22.58 -1.79
N GLY A 77 -2.35 21.92 -0.83
CA GLY A 77 -3.75 22.12 -0.45
C GLY A 77 -4.80 21.51 -1.38
N TYR A 78 -4.41 20.87 -2.50
CA TYR A 78 -5.33 20.14 -3.37
C TYR A 78 -5.70 18.78 -2.74
N GLU A 79 -7.00 18.52 -2.61
CA GLU A 79 -7.55 17.25 -2.16
C GLU A 79 -8.52 16.68 -3.20
N ASN A 80 -8.51 15.36 -3.41
CA ASN A 80 -9.43 14.69 -4.34
C ASN A 80 -10.44 13.84 -3.56
N PRO A 81 -11.74 14.23 -3.51
CA PRO A 81 -12.76 13.51 -2.77
C PRO A 81 -12.89 12.02 -3.13
N LEU A 82 -12.52 11.59 -4.34
CA LEU A 82 -12.57 10.17 -4.71
C LEU A 82 -11.49 9.31 -4.02
N ASN A 83 -10.45 9.94 -3.46
CA ASN A 83 -9.31 9.26 -2.85
C ASN A 83 -9.11 9.59 -1.35
N THR A 84 -9.55 10.77 -0.90
CA THR A 84 -9.40 11.24 0.48
C THR A 84 -10.69 10.95 1.27
N LEU A 85 -10.60 10.21 2.38
CA LEU A 85 -11.76 9.81 3.18
C LEU A 85 -12.16 10.85 4.25
N ASP A 86 -11.20 11.63 4.74
CA ASP A 86 -11.38 12.45 5.94
C ASP A 86 -11.52 13.93 5.53
N LEU A 87 -12.67 14.26 4.92
CA LEU A 87 -13.04 15.59 4.46
C LEU A 87 -14.36 16.04 5.10
N PRO A 88 -14.53 17.33 5.41
CA PRO A 88 -15.85 17.86 5.79
C PRO A 88 -16.86 17.67 4.66
N TYR A 89 -18.11 17.42 5.03
CA TYR A 89 -19.24 17.52 4.12
C TYR A 89 -19.43 18.97 3.65
N ARG A 90 -19.96 19.14 2.45
CA ARG A 90 -20.02 20.44 1.78
C ARG A 90 -21.27 21.22 2.16
N ILE A 91 -21.06 22.39 2.76
CA ILE A 91 -22.04 23.48 2.85
C ILE A 91 -22.01 24.39 1.61
N PRO A 92 -23.06 25.19 1.34
CA PRO A 92 -22.94 26.36 0.48
C PRO A 92 -21.80 27.25 0.96
N ARG A 93 -21.04 27.84 0.04
CA ARG A 93 -19.79 28.53 0.39
C ARG A 93 -19.84 30.05 0.36
N PHE A 94 -20.61 30.64 -0.55
CA PHE A 94 -20.48 32.07 -0.81
C PHE A 94 -21.11 32.91 0.31
N GLY A 95 -20.41 33.97 0.68
CA GLY A 95 -20.85 34.91 1.69
C GLY A 95 -20.11 36.22 1.61
N VAL A 96 -20.49 37.13 2.51
CA VAL A 96 -19.95 38.49 2.62
C VAL A 96 -19.84 38.87 4.09
N ASN A 97 -18.88 39.74 4.40
CA ASN A 97 -18.91 40.53 5.62
C ASN A 97 -19.75 41.78 5.36
N ALA A 98 -20.61 42.15 6.31
CA ALA A 98 -21.41 43.35 6.24
C ALA A 98 -21.57 43.91 7.66
N ASP A 99 -21.80 45.23 7.76
CA ASP A 99 -22.48 45.76 8.93
C ASP A 99 -23.90 46.16 8.53
N LEU A 100 -24.90 45.42 9.03
CA LEU A 100 -26.31 45.63 8.80
C LEU A 100 -26.87 46.75 9.70
N ARG A 101 -26.13 47.19 10.73
CA ARG A 101 -26.53 48.26 11.65
C ARG A 101 -26.57 49.65 10.99
N GLN A 102 -25.85 49.83 9.87
CA GLN A 102 -25.76 51.11 9.15
C GLN A 102 -27.05 51.50 8.40
N TYR A 103 -27.97 50.55 8.16
CA TYR A 103 -29.13 50.72 7.28
C TYR A 103 -30.43 51.04 8.01
N ASP A 104 -31.28 51.87 7.40
CA ASP A 104 -32.70 51.95 7.77
C ASP A 104 -33.49 50.68 7.33
N PRO A 105 -34.76 50.48 7.75
CA PRO A 105 -35.52 49.28 7.40
C PRO A 105 -35.75 49.03 5.90
N ASP A 106 -35.86 50.08 5.09
CA ASP A 106 -36.05 49.97 3.64
C ASP A 106 -34.69 49.73 2.93
N GLU A 107 -33.61 50.30 3.46
CA GLU A 107 -32.24 50.06 3.00
C GLU A 107 -31.73 48.66 3.36
N LEU A 108 -32.05 48.16 4.54
CA LEU A 108 -31.74 46.80 4.96
C LEU A 108 -32.42 45.80 4.04
N ARG A 109 -33.72 45.96 3.78
CA ARG A 109 -34.49 45.08 2.88
C ARG A 109 -33.94 45.13 1.44
N ARG A 110 -33.59 46.30 0.92
CA ARG A 110 -32.93 46.48 -0.40
C ARG A 110 -31.60 45.71 -0.48
N ASN A 111 -30.77 45.79 0.56
CA ASN A 111 -29.49 45.08 0.61
C ASN A 111 -29.67 43.55 0.73
N LEU A 112 -30.65 43.07 1.51
CA LEU A 112 -30.97 41.64 1.61
C LEU A 112 -31.53 41.06 0.29
N ASP A 113 -32.36 41.83 -0.44
CA ASP A 113 -32.80 41.50 -1.81
C ASP A 113 -31.59 41.33 -2.75
N MET A 114 -30.65 42.28 -2.74
CA MET A 114 -29.42 42.23 -3.55
C MET A 114 -28.50 41.07 -3.15
N MET A 115 -28.31 40.81 -1.85
CA MET A 115 -27.53 39.67 -1.35
C MET A 115 -28.11 38.33 -1.84
N ARG A 116 -29.43 38.16 -1.74
CA ARG A 116 -30.14 36.99 -2.30
C ARG A 116 -29.87 36.83 -3.80
N GLU A 117 -29.96 37.92 -4.56
CA GLU A 117 -29.81 37.89 -6.03
C GLU A 117 -28.36 37.64 -6.50
N LEU A 118 -27.37 38.09 -5.73
CA LEU A 118 -25.96 37.72 -5.92
C LEU A 118 -25.68 36.24 -5.55
N GLY A 119 -26.59 35.58 -4.83
CA GLY A 119 -26.45 34.20 -4.36
C GLY A 119 -25.63 34.07 -3.07
N VAL A 120 -25.59 35.13 -2.25
CA VAL A 120 -25.05 35.09 -0.88
C VAL A 120 -25.81 34.03 -0.08
N VAL A 121 -25.09 33.29 0.77
CA VAL A 121 -25.70 32.43 1.79
C VAL A 121 -25.26 32.87 3.18
N TRP A 122 -23.98 33.20 3.38
CA TRP A 122 -23.46 33.62 4.69
C TRP A 122 -23.28 35.13 4.79
N ILE A 123 -23.86 35.75 5.81
CA ILE A 123 -23.65 37.16 6.17
C ILE A 123 -22.92 37.17 7.50
N ARG A 124 -21.64 37.56 7.51
CA ARG A 124 -20.84 37.70 8.72
C ARG A 124 -20.95 39.13 9.25
N GLN A 125 -21.42 39.25 10.49
CA GLN A 125 -21.80 40.49 11.16
C GLN A 125 -21.13 40.55 12.53
N PHE A 126 -20.53 41.68 12.90
CA PHE A 126 -20.05 41.87 14.27
C PHE A 126 -21.22 42.16 15.22
N VAL A 127 -21.22 41.49 16.37
CA VAL A 127 -22.13 41.74 17.49
C VAL A 127 -21.27 42.17 18.67
N ASP A 128 -21.34 43.44 18.98
CA ASP A 128 -20.61 44.05 20.08
C ASP A 128 -21.39 43.83 21.39
N TRP A 129 -20.75 43.23 22.40
CA TRP A 129 -21.38 43.01 23.71
C TRP A 129 -21.48 44.32 24.52
N ALA A 130 -20.58 45.29 24.30
CA ALA A 130 -20.65 46.58 24.97
C ALA A 130 -21.85 47.42 24.50
N ASP A 131 -22.26 47.31 23.23
CA ASP A 131 -23.49 47.92 22.71
C ASP A 131 -24.75 47.30 23.35
N VAL A 132 -24.74 45.98 23.57
CA VAL A 132 -25.92 45.21 24.01
C VAL A 132 -26.13 45.23 25.52
N GLU A 133 -25.06 45.18 26.33
CA GLU A 133 -25.14 45.10 27.79
C GLU A 133 -24.35 46.23 28.48
N THR A 134 -24.78 47.47 28.21
CA THR A 134 -24.19 48.68 28.80
C THR A 134 -24.28 48.73 30.33
N ILE A 135 -25.25 48.01 30.93
CA ILE A 135 -25.45 47.87 32.38
C ILE A 135 -25.54 46.36 32.70
N PRO A 136 -24.84 45.85 33.74
CA PRO A 136 -24.85 44.42 34.07
C PRO A 136 -26.27 43.89 34.31
N ASP A 137 -26.58 42.75 33.69
CA ASP A 137 -27.88 42.07 33.67
C ASP A 137 -29.05 42.86 33.02
N GLU A 138 -28.78 43.97 32.33
CA GLU A 138 -29.76 44.73 31.52
C GLU A 138 -29.34 44.77 30.03
N PHE A 139 -29.96 43.90 29.22
CA PHE A 139 -29.67 43.75 27.78
C PHE A 139 -30.65 44.54 26.88
N ASP A 140 -30.13 45.33 25.93
CA ASP A 140 -30.90 45.91 24.83
C ASP A 140 -30.76 45.07 23.55
N TRP A 141 -31.85 44.42 23.15
CA TRP A 141 -31.92 43.57 21.97
C TRP A 141 -32.48 44.27 20.72
N SER A 142 -32.91 45.54 20.82
CA SER A 142 -33.78 46.19 19.83
C SER A 142 -33.24 46.21 18.40
N VAL A 143 -31.94 46.49 18.22
CA VAL A 143 -31.27 46.48 16.90
C VAL A 143 -31.20 45.06 16.31
N TRP A 144 -30.92 44.06 17.16
CA TRP A 144 -30.80 42.66 16.75
C TRP A 144 -32.15 42.03 16.42
N ASP A 145 -33.18 42.33 17.22
CA ASP A 145 -34.57 41.97 16.94
C ASP A 145 -35.02 42.52 15.56
N GLN A 146 -34.69 43.78 15.24
CA GLN A 146 -35.02 44.40 13.95
C GLN A 146 -34.27 43.74 12.77
N ILE A 147 -32.98 43.43 12.94
CA ILE A 147 -32.16 42.79 11.89
C ILE A 147 -32.65 41.35 11.64
N LEU A 148 -33.03 40.61 12.67
CA LEU A 148 -33.47 39.22 12.55
C LEU A 148 -34.91 39.08 12.05
N ASP A 149 -35.83 39.95 12.48
CA ASP A 149 -37.18 40.07 11.87
C ASP A 149 -37.07 40.30 10.35
N ALA A 150 -36.17 41.21 9.92
CA ALA A 150 -35.92 41.46 8.51
C ALA A 150 -35.24 40.28 7.77
N LEU A 151 -34.39 39.49 8.45
CA LEU A 151 -33.77 38.28 7.88
C LEU A 151 -34.73 37.09 7.80
N SER A 152 -35.78 37.04 8.63
CA SER A 152 -36.76 35.94 8.65
C SER A 152 -37.51 35.76 7.32
N ASP A 153 -37.67 36.85 6.54
CA ASP A 153 -38.20 36.85 5.17
C ASP A 153 -37.25 36.15 4.15
N TYR A 154 -36.01 35.83 4.52
CA TYR A 154 -34.93 35.40 3.62
C TYR A 154 -34.26 34.07 4.07
N PRO A 155 -34.95 32.92 4.10
CA PRO A 155 -34.43 31.65 4.65
C PRO A 155 -33.21 31.04 3.93
N GLN A 156 -32.81 31.59 2.77
CA GLN A 156 -31.55 31.28 2.10
C GLN A 156 -30.33 32.05 2.64
N LEU A 157 -30.55 33.17 3.33
CA LEU A 157 -29.52 33.97 3.99
C LEU A 157 -29.34 33.47 5.43
N ARG A 158 -28.10 33.45 5.90
CA ARG A 158 -27.72 32.92 7.22
C ARG A 158 -26.71 33.85 7.87
N MET A 159 -27.07 34.37 9.03
CA MET A 159 -26.19 35.20 9.84
C MET A 159 -25.10 34.34 10.48
N ILE A 160 -23.88 34.87 10.50
CA ILE A 160 -22.79 34.43 11.38
C ILE A 160 -22.47 35.62 12.29
N PRO A 161 -23.12 35.76 13.46
CA PRO A 161 -22.72 36.74 14.47
C PRO A 161 -21.29 36.44 14.95
N VAL A 162 -20.48 37.49 15.00
CA VAL A 162 -19.12 37.49 15.54
C VAL A 162 -19.17 38.17 16.90
N LEU A 163 -19.21 37.38 17.97
CA LEU A 163 -19.42 37.85 19.34
C LEU A 163 -18.10 38.42 19.88
N VAL A 164 -18.06 39.74 20.16
CA VAL A 164 -16.83 40.51 20.47
C VAL A 164 -17.07 41.58 21.55
N ASN A 165 -15.97 42.22 21.98
CA ASN A 165 -15.86 43.46 22.75
C ASN A 165 -16.67 43.54 24.07
N ALA A 166 -15.99 43.43 25.20
CA ALA A 166 -16.60 43.49 26.53
C ALA A 166 -16.86 44.94 27.00
N PRO A 167 -18.00 45.21 27.66
CA PRO A 167 -18.29 46.51 28.25
C PRO A 167 -17.29 46.90 29.35
N ASP A 168 -17.20 48.21 29.61
CA ASP A 168 -16.35 48.83 30.64
C ASP A 168 -16.51 48.20 32.05
N TRP A 169 -17.68 47.66 32.38
CA TRP A 169 -17.91 47.03 33.68
C TRP A 169 -17.34 45.59 33.76
N ALA A 170 -17.09 44.93 32.63
CA ALA A 170 -16.62 43.55 32.52
C ALA A 170 -15.10 43.42 32.24
N SER A 171 -14.40 44.55 32.04
CA SER A 171 -12.95 44.57 31.80
C SER A 171 -12.28 45.74 32.53
N ASN A 172 -11.22 45.48 33.29
CA ASN A 172 -10.41 46.54 33.90
C ASN A 172 -9.35 47.04 32.91
N HIS A 173 -9.36 48.34 32.67
CA HIS A 173 -8.25 49.05 32.02
C HIS A 173 -7.42 49.80 33.06
N ASP A 174 -6.10 49.83 32.91
CA ASP A 174 -5.18 50.56 33.80
C ASP A 174 -5.30 52.11 33.67
N CYS A 175 -6.26 52.63 32.88
CA CYS A 175 -6.54 54.07 32.79
C CYS A 175 -8.05 54.38 32.85
N ILE A 176 -8.41 55.26 33.78
CA ILE A 176 -9.78 55.74 33.99
C ILE A 176 -10.17 56.71 32.87
N GLY A 177 -11.26 56.41 32.15
CA GLY A 177 -11.77 57.25 31.06
C GLY A 177 -11.15 56.97 29.69
N CYS A 178 -10.59 55.77 29.50
CA CYS A 178 -10.12 55.27 28.21
C CYS A 178 -11.16 54.30 27.63
N THR A 179 -11.83 54.66 26.54
CA THR A 179 -12.55 53.68 25.71
C THR A 179 -11.53 52.91 24.86
N PHE A 180 -11.58 51.58 24.90
CA PHE A 180 -10.77 50.72 24.05
C PHE A 180 -11.68 49.78 23.25
N ASP A 181 -11.68 49.93 21.94
CA ASP A 181 -12.30 48.97 21.03
C ASP A 181 -11.65 47.59 21.24
N TRP A 182 -12.44 46.52 21.05
CA TRP A 182 -12.00 45.12 21.25
C TRP A 182 -11.54 44.79 22.68
N SER A 183 -12.12 45.43 23.69
CA SER A 183 -11.85 45.19 25.11
C SER A 183 -12.11 43.74 25.52
N VAL A 184 -11.12 43.09 26.12
CA VAL A 184 -11.17 41.66 26.47
C VAL A 184 -11.66 41.50 27.91
N PRO A 185 -12.67 40.66 28.19
CA PRO A 185 -13.19 40.46 29.53
C PRO A 185 -12.13 39.92 30.50
N ASP A 186 -12.20 40.33 31.76
CA ASP A 186 -11.29 39.81 32.80
C ASP A 186 -11.71 38.42 33.30
N ASN A 187 -12.99 38.09 33.16
CA ASN A 187 -13.58 36.83 33.55
C ASN A 187 -14.34 36.21 32.36
N PRO A 188 -13.86 35.09 31.79
CA PRO A 188 -14.53 34.37 30.71
C PRO A 188 -15.99 33.99 30.97
N ALA A 189 -16.40 33.84 32.23
CA ALA A 189 -17.78 33.48 32.57
C ALA A 189 -18.80 34.60 32.27
N ASP A 190 -18.38 35.87 32.32
CA ASP A 190 -19.31 37.00 32.13
C ASP A 190 -19.65 37.20 30.66
N PHE A 191 -18.67 36.98 29.78
CA PHE A 191 -18.87 36.85 28.33
C PHE A 191 -19.63 35.58 27.98
N ALA A 192 -19.35 34.46 28.65
CA ALA A 192 -20.09 33.21 28.42
C ALA A 192 -21.58 33.33 28.78
N ARG A 193 -21.94 34.11 29.81
CA ARG A 193 -23.34 34.47 30.10
C ARG A 193 -23.97 35.23 28.94
N PHE A 194 -23.31 36.25 28.39
CA PHE A 194 -23.78 36.96 27.18
C PHE A 194 -23.96 36.02 25.97
N VAL A 195 -22.99 35.15 25.69
CA VAL A 195 -23.10 34.13 24.63
C VAL A 195 -24.29 33.20 24.87
N GLY A 196 -24.52 32.80 26.13
CA GLY A 196 -25.66 31.98 26.55
C GLY A 196 -27.01 32.66 26.36
N GLU A 197 -27.16 33.92 26.77
CA GLU A 197 -28.38 34.71 26.58
C GLU A 197 -28.66 34.98 25.09
N PHE A 198 -27.61 35.28 24.29
CA PHE A 198 -27.72 35.45 22.85
C PHE A 198 -28.20 34.14 22.16
N ALA A 199 -27.61 32.99 22.52
CA ALA A 199 -28.03 31.69 22.01
C ALA A 199 -29.45 31.30 22.49
N ALA A 200 -29.79 31.55 23.76
CA ALA A 200 -31.12 31.30 24.30
C ALA A 200 -32.21 32.14 23.62
N ARG A 201 -31.87 33.34 23.14
CA ARG A 201 -32.78 34.22 22.40
C ARG A 201 -32.91 33.82 20.93
N TYR A 202 -31.79 33.56 20.23
CA TYR A 202 -31.76 33.47 18.76
C TYR A 202 -31.45 32.08 18.18
N GLY A 203 -31.20 31.06 19.01
CA GLY A 203 -30.85 29.69 18.57
C GLY A 203 -31.89 28.95 17.72
N ASN A 204 -33.09 29.50 17.55
CA ASN A 204 -34.09 28.98 16.61
C ASN A 204 -33.87 29.45 15.15
N GLU A 205 -33.00 30.45 14.94
CA GLU A 205 -32.78 31.14 13.67
C GLU A 205 -31.28 31.23 13.29
N ILE A 206 -30.43 31.40 14.31
CA ILE A 206 -28.97 31.38 14.19
C ILE A 206 -28.45 30.05 14.71
N HIS A 207 -27.62 29.36 13.92
CA HIS A 207 -26.94 28.12 14.32
C HIS A 207 -25.42 28.17 14.11
N TYR A 208 -24.84 29.32 13.75
CA TYR A 208 -23.41 29.46 13.45
C TYR A 208 -22.84 30.70 14.13
N TYR A 209 -22.00 30.51 15.14
CA TYR A 209 -21.47 31.60 15.97
C TYR A 209 -19.95 31.68 15.84
N GLN A 210 -19.39 32.84 15.47
CA GLN A 210 -17.94 33.06 15.55
C GLN A 210 -17.60 33.68 16.91
N ILE A 211 -16.79 32.99 17.71
CA ILE A 211 -16.37 33.50 19.02
C ILE A 211 -15.08 34.29 18.88
N TRP A 212 -15.20 35.62 18.97
CA TRP A 212 -14.14 36.62 18.77
C TRP A 212 -13.60 36.72 17.33
N ASP A 213 -12.80 37.76 17.04
CA ASP A 213 -12.04 37.90 15.79
C ASP A 213 -10.60 38.36 16.01
N GLU A 214 -9.66 37.87 15.20
CA GLU A 214 -8.24 38.22 15.25
C GLU A 214 -7.55 38.24 16.66
N PRO A 215 -7.80 37.28 17.58
CA PRO A 215 -7.24 37.27 18.94
C PRO A 215 -5.71 37.04 18.96
N ASN A 216 -5.08 36.99 17.79
CA ASN A 216 -3.64 36.93 17.56
C ASN A 216 -3.00 38.30 17.25
N LEU A 217 -3.78 39.39 17.19
CA LEU A 217 -3.31 40.78 17.13
C LEU A 217 -3.64 41.54 18.43
N SER A 218 -2.78 42.48 18.84
CA SER A 218 -3.01 43.28 20.06
C SER A 218 -4.11 44.35 19.87
N SER A 219 -4.31 44.83 18.64
CA SER A 219 -5.38 45.76 18.28
C SER A 219 -6.77 45.15 18.48
N ALA A 220 -6.98 43.91 18.05
CA ALA A 220 -8.21 43.15 18.23
C ALA A 220 -8.26 42.37 19.57
N TRP A 221 -7.47 42.79 20.57
CA TRP A 221 -7.37 42.15 21.88
C TRP A 221 -7.17 43.20 23.00
N GLY A 222 -7.84 44.35 22.87
CA GLY A 222 -7.93 45.42 23.89
C GLY A 222 -6.59 46.06 24.24
N GLY A 223 -5.64 46.12 23.29
CA GLY A 223 -4.26 46.56 23.53
C GLY A 223 -3.43 45.61 24.41
N ARG A 224 -3.99 44.48 24.86
CA ARG A 224 -3.31 43.44 25.63
C ARG A 224 -2.43 42.62 24.66
N ASN A 225 -1.40 41.93 25.17
CA ASN A 225 -0.62 41.01 24.32
C ASN A 225 -1.42 39.72 24.06
N PRO A 226 -1.58 39.27 22.80
CA PRO A 226 -2.23 38.01 22.45
C PRO A 226 -1.71 36.80 23.21
N ASN A 227 -2.63 35.97 23.72
CA ASN A 227 -2.30 34.74 24.45
C ASN A 227 -3.28 33.60 24.11
N PRO A 228 -2.83 32.54 23.40
CA PRO A 228 -3.64 31.35 23.10
C PRO A 228 -4.35 30.74 24.32
N ALA A 229 -3.75 30.81 25.52
CA ALA A 229 -4.35 30.28 26.74
C ALA A 229 -5.54 31.10 27.25
N HIS A 230 -5.54 32.42 27.03
CA HIS A 230 -6.66 33.28 27.40
C HIS A 230 -7.80 33.11 26.39
N TYR A 231 -7.49 33.05 25.09
CA TYR A 231 -8.51 32.80 24.07
C TYR A 231 -9.14 31.39 24.19
N ILE A 232 -8.38 30.33 24.51
CA ILE A 232 -8.97 29.01 24.77
C ILE A 232 -9.86 28.99 26.02
N ALA A 233 -9.55 29.78 27.06
CA ALA A 233 -10.43 29.91 28.21
C ALA A 233 -11.76 30.60 27.83
N LEU A 234 -11.69 31.70 27.08
CA LEU A 234 -12.86 32.42 26.54
C LEU A 234 -13.70 31.53 25.62
N LEU A 235 -13.07 30.90 24.62
CA LEU A 235 -13.72 30.02 23.66
C LEU A 235 -14.38 28.81 24.35
N ARG A 236 -13.73 28.19 25.34
CA ARG A 236 -14.32 27.08 26.10
C ARG A 236 -15.58 27.51 26.84
N SER A 237 -15.51 28.62 27.60
CA SER A 237 -16.67 29.09 28.36
C SER A 237 -17.82 29.50 27.44
N ALA A 238 -17.54 30.12 26.29
CA ALA A 238 -18.53 30.42 25.25
C ALA A 238 -19.12 29.16 24.60
N TYR A 239 -18.28 28.15 24.28
CA TYR A 239 -18.70 26.88 23.69
C TYR A 239 -19.67 26.12 24.62
N ASP A 240 -19.29 26.01 25.89
CA ASP A 240 -20.09 25.34 26.94
C ASP A 240 -21.42 26.09 27.20
N ALA A 241 -21.44 27.42 27.10
CA ALA A 241 -22.64 28.24 27.33
C ALA A 241 -23.58 28.29 26.11
N ALA A 242 -23.06 28.31 24.88
CA ALA A 242 -23.88 28.20 23.67
C ALA A 242 -24.59 26.83 23.62
N HIS A 243 -23.83 25.73 23.70
CA HIS A 243 -24.36 24.36 23.71
C HIS A 243 -25.29 24.07 24.90
N GLY A 244 -25.22 24.87 25.97
CA GLY A 244 -26.12 24.79 27.12
C GLY A 244 -27.52 25.39 26.89
N ASN A 245 -27.68 26.21 25.84
CA ASN A 245 -28.93 26.93 25.52
C ASN A 245 -29.47 26.59 24.11
N ASP A 246 -28.58 26.37 23.15
CA ASP A 246 -28.85 25.90 21.79
C ASP A 246 -28.01 24.63 21.54
N SER A 247 -28.66 23.46 21.44
CA SER A 247 -27.96 22.18 21.26
C SER A 247 -27.34 22.00 19.88
N ASP A 248 -27.76 22.81 18.92
CA ASP A 248 -27.46 22.67 17.49
C ASP A 248 -26.46 23.77 17.05
N ALA A 249 -25.95 24.56 18.01
CA ALA A 249 -25.01 25.67 17.85
C ALA A 249 -23.63 25.23 17.31
N HIS A 250 -23.35 25.53 16.05
CA HIS A 250 -22.05 25.28 15.42
C HIS A 250 -21.05 26.41 15.73
N ILE A 251 -20.03 26.13 16.54
CA ILE A 251 -19.07 27.14 17.01
C ILE A 251 -17.85 27.23 16.07
N ILE A 252 -17.64 28.42 15.54
CA ILE A 252 -16.49 28.79 14.71
C ILE A 252 -15.45 29.49 15.61
N ALA A 253 -14.25 28.91 15.72
CA ALA A 253 -13.13 29.60 16.37
C ALA A 253 -12.68 30.81 15.54
N ALA A 254 -12.29 31.89 16.22
CA ALA A 254 -11.99 33.21 15.66
C ALA A 254 -11.14 33.18 14.38
N ALA A 255 -11.45 34.07 13.43
CA ALA A 255 -10.67 34.17 12.22
C ALA A 255 -9.30 34.78 12.52
N LEU A 256 -8.25 33.97 12.38
CA LEU A 256 -6.90 34.40 12.69
C LEU A 256 -6.33 35.32 11.59
N ALA A 257 -5.78 36.45 11.99
CA ALA A 257 -5.22 37.46 11.11
C ALA A 257 -3.85 37.01 10.52
N PRO A 258 -3.62 37.17 9.21
CA PRO A 258 -2.36 36.81 8.58
C PRO A 258 -1.25 37.84 8.86
N THR A 259 -0.36 37.54 9.82
CA THR A 259 0.80 38.41 10.15
C THR A 259 2.13 37.67 10.05
N VAL A 260 3.21 38.39 9.71
CA VAL A 260 4.59 37.86 9.70
C VAL A 260 5.29 37.95 11.06
N GLU A 261 4.65 38.58 12.06
CA GLU A 261 5.23 38.81 13.39
C GLU A 261 5.17 37.57 14.30
N SER A 262 6.02 37.55 15.34
CA SER A 262 6.15 36.43 16.28
C SER A 262 5.97 36.84 17.75
N GLY A 263 5.20 37.91 18.00
CA GLY A 263 4.95 38.50 19.31
C GLY A 263 5.93 39.63 19.69
N PRO A 264 5.67 40.32 20.81
CA PRO A 264 4.60 40.04 21.77
C PRO A 264 3.23 40.61 21.37
N ARG A 265 3.18 41.66 20.52
CA ARG A 265 1.92 42.33 20.16
C ARG A 265 1.12 41.59 19.09
N ASN A 266 1.75 41.07 18.04
CA ASN A 266 1.06 40.35 16.97
C ASN A 266 1.75 39.00 16.75
N ILE A 267 0.99 37.91 16.65
CA ILE A 267 1.50 36.54 16.55
C ILE A 267 0.99 35.90 15.26
N ASN A 268 1.92 35.39 14.44
CA ASN A 268 1.64 34.62 13.23
C ASN A 268 0.60 33.52 13.51
N GLU A 269 -0.45 33.46 12.70
CA GLU A 269 -1.60 32.58 12.84
C GLU A 269 -1.21 31.09 12.90
N ALA A 270 -0.15 30.69 12.18
CA ALA A 270 0.36 29.32 12.18
C ALA A 270 1.22 28.96 13.42
N ILE A 271 1.63 29.96 14.21
CA ILE A 271 2.17 29.78 15.57
C ILE A 271 1.01 29.78 16.57
N TYR A 272 0.08 30.72 16.44
CA TYR A 272 -1.07 30.86 17.33
C TYR A 272 -1.97 29.61 17.32
N LEU A 273 -2.36 29.13 16.13
CA LEU A 273 -3.21 27.94 15.96
C LEU A 273 -2.57 26.67 16.54
N ARG A 274 -1.25 26.47 16.40
CA ARG A 274 -0.55 25.34 17.07
C ARG A 274 -0.61 25.48 18.59
N GLY A 275 -0.52 26.69 19.12
CA GLY A 275 -0.77 26.97 20.54
C GLY A 275 -2.19 26.59 20.96
N LEU A 276 -3.21 26.99 20.19
CA LEU A 276 -4.61 26.63 20.44
C LEU A 276 -4.83 25.11 20.44
N TYR A 277 -4.27 24.38 19.48
CA TYR A 277 -4.36 22.91 19.45
C TYR A 277 -3.66 22.24 20.63
N GLN A 278 -2.48 22.71 21.04
CA GLN A 278 -1.78 22.22 22.23
C GLN A 278 -2.58 22.44 23.53
N LEU A 279 -3.51 23.39 23.52
CA LEU A 279 -4.42 23.73 24.63
C LEU A 279 -5.82 23.11 24.47
N GLY A 280 -6.04 22.29 23.43
CA GLY A 280 -7.25 21.49 23.28
C GLY A 280 -8.35 22.10 22.40
N LEU A 281 -8.03 23.01 21.48
CA LEU A 281 -8.98 23.61 20.50
C LEU A 281 -9.94 22.59 19.87
N LYS A 282 -9.43 21.41 19.50
CA LYS A 282 -10.20 20.34 18.85
C LYS A 282 -11.48 19.93 19.61
N ALA A 283 -11.54 20.18 20.92
CA ALA A 283 -12.68 19.85 21.78
C ALA A 283 -13.53 21.07 22.23
N VAL A 284 -13.35 22.24 21.61
CA VAL A 284 -14.09 23.51 21.91
C VAL A 284 -14.34 24.36 20.64
N SER A 285 -14.42 23.72 19.48
CA SER A 285 -14.77 24.37 18.22
C SER A 285 -15.11 23.33 17.16
N ASP A 286 -16.18 23.55 16.43
CA ASP A 286 -16.72 22.64 15.42
C ASP A 286 -16.20 23.02 14.01
N SER A 287 -15.68 24.23 13.87
CA SER A 287 -14.83 24.65 12.76
C SER A 287 -13.89 25.80 13.14
N ILE A 288 -12.92 26.10 12.28
CA ILE A 288 -11.88 27.11 12.51
C ILE A 288 -11.92 28.13 11.37
N ALA A 289 -11.58 29.39 11.64
CA ALA A 289 -11.50 30.44 10.62
C ALA A 289 -10.08 31.02 10.44
N GLY A 290 -9.86 31.60 9.27
CA GLY A 290 -8.70 32.42 8.94
C GLY A 290 -9.01 33.39 7.80
N LYS A 291 -8.15 34.39 7.58
CA LYS A 291 -8.40 35.46 6.60
C LYS A 291 -7.42 35.43 5.41
N PRO A 292 -7.71 34.70 4.31
CA PRO A 292 -6.81 34.59 3.15
C PRO A 292 -6.91 35.80 2.21
N TYR A 293 -6.49 36.99 2.65
CA TYR A 293 -6.32 38.10 1.72
C TYR A 293 -5.26 37.75 0.64
N GLY A 294 -5.50 38.18 -0.60
CA GLY A 294 -4.58 37.95 -1.70
C GLY A 294 -3.29 38.79 -1.63
N PHE A 295 -3.37 39.91 -0.91
CA PHE A 295 -2.37 40.98 -0.92
C PHE A 295 -1.96 41.35 -2.35
N ASN A 296 -0.66 41.53 -2.61
CA ASN A 296 -0.11 41.90 -3.92
C ASN A 296 0.19 40.68 -4.83
N SER A 297 -0.36 39.49 -4.52
CA SER A 297 -0.03 38.23 -5.23
C SER A 297 -1.26 37.61 -5.93
N PRO A 298 -1.09 36.96 -7.09
CA PRO A 298 -2.18 36.24 -7.76
C PRO A 298 -2.60 34.98 -6.97
N PRO A 299 -3.82 34.45 -7.20
CA PRO A 299 -4.38 33.31 -6.46
C PRO A 299 -3.70 31.97 -6.73
N ASP A 300 -2.85 31.85 -7.76
CA ASP A 300 -2.14 30.62 -8.11
C ASP A 300 -0.80 30.46 -7.37
N ASP A 301 -0.29 31.52 -6.73
CA ASP A 301 0.97 31.53 -5.98
C ASP A 301 0.94 30.58 -4.78
N ARG A 302 1.68 29.46 -4.87
CA ARG A 302 1.73 28.39 -3.86
C ARG A 302 2.69 28.66 -2.68
N ARG A 303 3.32 29.84 -2.59
CA ARG A 303 4.24 30.17 -1.48
C ARG A 303 3.48 30.38 -0.18
N ILE A 304 3.68 29.53 0.82
CA ILE A 304 3.03 29.66 2.15
C ILE A 304 4.05 29.83 3.31
N ARG A 305 5.10 30.62 3.07
CA ARG A 305 6.15 30.91 4.07
C ARG A 305 5.61 31.81 5.20
N HIS A 306 6.11 31.64 6.42
CA HIS A 306 5.76 32.50 7.56
C HIS A 306 6.08 33.99 7.32
N ASP A 307 7.09 34.30 6.49
CA ASP A 307 7.51 35.66 6.14
C ASP A 307 6.90 36.19 4.82
N PHE A 308 5.83 35.57 4.33
CA PHE A 308 5.12 35.99 3.12
C PHE A 308 3.59 35.93 3.29
N LEU A 309 2.85 36.84 2.68
CA LEU A 309 1.39 36.97 2.80
C LEU A 309 0.73 36.84 1.41
N ASN A 310 -0.24 35.92 1.26
CA ASN A 310 -1.04 35.71 0.05
C ASN A 310 -2.28 34.82 0.32
N PHE A 311 -3.14 34.70 -0.70
CA PHE A 311 -4.35 33.87 -0.67
C PHE A 311 -4.11 32.41 -0.29
N SER A 312 -2.99 31.80 -0.75
CA SER A 312 -2.66 30.40 -0.46
C SER A 312 -2.38 30.13 1.02
N ARG A 313 -2.09 31.14 1.86
CA ARG A 313 -1.55 30.91 3.21
C ARG A 313 -2.53 30.24 4.19
N ILE A 314 -3.82 30.24 3.89
CA ILE A 314 -4.83 29.41 4.58
C ILE A 314 -4.54 27.90 4.50
N ILE A 315 -3.78 27.45 3.49
CA ILE A 315 -3.30 26.07 3.42
C ILE A 315 -2.39 25.74 4.62
N THR A 316 -1.63 26.69 5.17
CA THR A 316 -0.82 26.48 6.37
C THR A 316 -1.70 26.15 7.58
N LEU A 317 -2.89 26.78 7.68
CA LEU A 317 -3.85 26.46 8.74
C LEU A 317 -4.44 25.06 8.53
N ARG A 318 -4.81 24.70 7.28
CA ARG A 318 -5.27 23.33 6.96
C ARG A 318 -4.20 22.28 7.26
N GLU A 319 -2.94 22.54 6.94
CA GLU A 319 -1.82 21.65 7.28
C GLU A 319 -1.68 21.48 8.81
N ILE A 320 -1.92 22.52 9.61
CA ILE A 320 -1.93 22.41 11.08
C ILE A 320 -3.14 21.61 11.59
N MET A 321 -4.32 21.73 10.96
CA MET A 321 -5.46 20.84 11.27
C MET A 321 -5.09 19.38 11.01
N LEU A 322 -4.40 19.09 9.90
CA LEU A 322 -3.89 17.74 9.58
C LEU A 322 -2.76 17.27 10.53
N GLU A 323 -1.90 18.17 11.02
CA GLU A 323 -0.91 17.87 12.07
C GLU A 323 -1.55 17.45 13.42
N HIS A 324 -2.84 17.74 13.62
CA HIS A 324 -3.61 17.48 14.84
C HIS A 324 -4.84 16.57 14.63
N ASP A 325 -4.83 15.76 13.56
CA ASP A 325 -5.88 14.81 13.18
C ASP A 325 -7.29 15.45 12.99
N ASP A 326 -7.40 16.77 12.84
CA ASP A 326 -8.68 17.53 12.78
C ASP A 326 -9.14 17.74 11.33
N SER A 327 -8.99 16.69 10.51
CA SER A 327 -9.22 16.68 9.06
C SER A 327 -10.70 16.81 8.67
N GLU A 328 -11.61 16.28 9.48
CA GLU A 328 -13.06 16.24 9.21
C GLU A 328 -13.74 17.61 9.37
N LYS A 329 -13.09 18.59 10.02
CA LYS A 329 -13.65 19.93 10.23
C LYS A 329 -13.40 20.86 9.05
N MET A 330 -14.33 21.81 8.89
CA MET A 330 -14.20 22.90 7.93
C MET A 330 -13.18 23.94 8.40
N LEU A 331 -12.49 24.52 7.43
CA LEU A 331 -11.75 25.76 7.58
C LEU A 331 -12.50 26.86 6.81
N TRP A 332 -12.85 27.95 7.48
CA TRP A 332 -13.56 29.10 6.90
C TRP A 332 -12.56 30.16 6.43
N ALA A 333 -12.78 30.68 5.23
CA ALA A 333 -12.18 31.91 4.75
C ALA A 333 -13.12 33.07 5.11
N SER A 334 -13.12 33.49 6.38
CA SER A 334 -14.11 34.45 6.93
C SER A 334 -13.94 35.88 6.44
N SER A 335 -12.79 36.20 5.84
CA SER A 335 -12.43 37.51 5.29
C SER A 335 -11.40 37.30 4.19
N TRP A 336 -11.69 37.68 2.94
CA TRP A 336 -10.75 37.57 1.84
C TRP A 336 -11.08 38.52 0.68
N GLY A 337 -10.10 38.70 -0.20
CA GLY A 337 -10.25 39.45 -1.44
C GLY A 337 -8.93 40.02 -1.93
N TRP A 338 -9.02 40.88 -2.93
CA TRP A 338 -7.96 41.78 -3.38
C TRP A 338 -8.44 43.22 -3.26
N ASN A 339 -7.63 44.07 -2.63
CA ASN A 339 -7.91 45.49 -2.47
C ASN A 339 -7.49 46.25 -3.75
N SER A 340 -8.35 47.12 -4.27
CA SER A 340 -8.11 47.96 -5.46
C SER A 340 -8.60 49.38 -5.19
N LEU A 341 -7.67 50.29 -4.92
CA LEU A 341 -7.93 51.72 -4.75
C LEU A 341 -7.81 52.44 -6.11
N PRO A 342 -8.49 53.59 -6.31
CA PRO A 342 -8.30 54.44 -7.49
C PRO A 342 -6.86 54.92 -7.68
N ASP A 343 -6.47 55.21 -8.93
CA ASP A 343 -5.16 55.79 -9.28
C ASP A 343 -4.92 57.18 -8.65
N ASP A 344 -5.99 57.87 -8.25
CA ASP A 344 -6.02 59.19 -7.62
C ASP A 344 -6.41 59.15 -6.12
N TRP A 345 -6.29 57.99 -5.46
CA TRP A 345 -6.58 57.82 -4.04
C TRP A 345 -5.85 58.83 -3.13
N GLY A 346 -6.63 59.57 -2.34
CA GLY A 346 -6.14 60.60 -1.43
C GLY A 346 -6.16 60.24 0.06
N GLY A 347 -6.70 59.07 0.42
CA GLY A 347 -6.80 58.57 1.79
C GLY A 347 -5.56 57.79 2.25
N ASP A 348 -5.69 57.06 3.35
CA ASP A 348 -4.58 56.27 3.90
C ASP A 348 -4.26 55.04 3.04
N PRO A 349 -3.00 54.55 3.00
CA PRO A 349 -2.59 53.45 2.14
C PRO A 349 -3.04 52.10 2.69
N SER A 350 -3.62 51.26 1.82
CA SER A 350 -4.07 49.90 2.16
C SER A 350 -2.97 49.04 2.81
N ILE A 351 -3.24 48.59 4.04
CA ILE A 351 -2.39 47.63 4.77
C ILE A 351 -2.37 46.24 4.10
N TRP A 352 -3.38 45.93 3.28
CA TRP A 352 -3.45 44.73 2.46
C TRP A 352 -2.65 44.87 1.15
N GLY A 353 -2.06 46.03 0.87
CA GLY A 353 -1.53 46.36 -0.45
C GLY A 353 -2.66 46.63 -1.46
N THR A 354 -2.31 46.82 -2.72
CA THR A 354 -3.27 47.25 -3.75
C THR A 354 -2.90 46.65 -5.11
N VAL A 355 -3.90 46.10 -5.80
CA VAL A 355 -3.81 45.69 -7.20
C VAL A 355 -4.64 46.61 -8.09
N ASN A 356 -4.43 46.58 -9.41
CA ASN A 356 -5.31 47.29 -10.33
C ASN A 356 -6.66 46.56 -10.46
N HIS A 357 -7.69 47.29 -10.90
CA HIS A 357 -9.07 46.79 -10.96
C HIS A 357 -9.25 45.55 -11.86
N GLU A 358 -8.54 45.46 -13.00
CA GLU A 358 -8.51 44.25 -13.84
C GLU A 358 -7.92 43.04 -13.07
N GLY A 359 -6.85 43.27 -12.31
CA GLY A 359 -6.24 42.28 -11.43
C GLY A 359 -7.19 41.83 -10.33
N GLN A 360 -7.87 42.76 -9.66
CA GLN A 360 -8.86 42.47 -8.61
C GLN A 360 -9.95 41.51 -9.11
N ILE A 361 -10.59 41.83 -10.22
CA ILE A 361 -11.64 41.00 -10.81
C ILE A 361 -11.07 39.63 -11.21
N SER A 362 -10.00 39.64 -12.01
CA SER A 362 -9.38 38.41 -12.55
C SER A 362 -8.87 37.47 -11.46
N TYR A 363 -8.30 38.00 -10.38
CA TYR A 363 -7.83 37.23 -9.24
C TYR A 363 -8.98 36.70 -8.38
N THR A 364 -10.05 37.48 -8.18
CA THR A 364 -11.24 37.04 -7.44
C THR A 364 -11.94 35.89 -8.17
N ASP A 365 -12.16 36.01 -9.48
CA ASP A 365 -12.78 34.95 -10.30
C ASP A 365 -11.92 33.67 -10.34
N GLN A 366 -10.60 33.80 -10.43
CA GLN A 366 -9.66 32.66 -10.37
C GLN A 366 -9.60 32.02 -8.97
N ALA A 367 -9.66 32.82 -7.90
CA ALA A 367 -9.69 32.33 -6.52
C ALA A 367 -10.93 31.49 -6.24
N ILE A 368 -12.12 31.95 -6.64
CA ILE A 368 -13.37 31.18 -6.49
C ILE A 368 -13.27 29.86 -7.24
N ARG A 369 -12.83 29.86 -8.51
CA ARG A 369 -12.66 28.64 -9.30
C ARG A 369 -11.67 27.68 -8.64
N ARG A 370 -10.54 28.17 -8.15
CA ARG A 370 -9.54 27.39 -7.41
C ARG A 370 -10.11 26.78 -6.12
N VAL A 371 -10.89 27.52 -5.34
CA VAL A 371 -11.57 27.00 -4.13
C VAL A 371 -12.52 25.86 -4.46
N TYR A 372 -13.27 25.97 -5.57
CA TYR A 372 -14.22 24.94 -6.00
C TYR A 372 -13.53 23.70 -6.59
N ASP A 373 -12.42 23.84 -7.33
CA ASP A 373 -11.69 22.71 -7.93
C ASP A 373 -10.64 22.06 -7.03
N GLU A 374 -9.98 22.80 -6.12
CA GLU A 374 -8.87 22.28 -5.33
C GLU A 374 -9.18 22.03 -3.86
N TRP A 375 -10.04 22.84 -3.24
CA TRP A 375 -10.18 22.88 -1.78
C TRP A 375 -11.56 22.35 -1.33
N PRO A 376 -11.85 21.04 -1.41
CA PRO A 376 -13.11 20.48 -0.90
C PRO A 376 -13.25 20.66 0.62
N TRP A 377 -12.13 20.83 1.33
CA TRP A 377 -12.06 21.06 2.79
C TRP A 377 -12.44 22.48 3.24
N LEU A 378 -12.55 23.46 2.33
CA LEU A 378 -12.97 24.82 2.70
C LEU A 378 -14.49 24.87 2.95
N GLY A 379 -14.89 25.51 4.06
CA GLY A 379 -16.26 25.88 4.36
C GLY A 379 -16.67 27.16 3.62
N GLY A 380 -17.16 28.15 4.36
CA GLY A 380 -17.50 29.46 3.78
C GLY A 380 -16.30 30.23 3.21
N LEU A 381 -16.61 31.07 2.24
CA LEU A 381 -15.72 31.93 1.47
C LEU A 381 -16.32 33.34 1.43
N LEU A 382 -16.01 34.15 2.45
CA LEU A 382 -16.70 35.41 2.76
C LEU A 382 -15.90 36.64 2.32
N ILE A 383 -16.39 37.34 1.30
CA ILE A 383 -15.71 38.54 0.77
C ILE A 383 -15.63 39.63 1.85
N GLU A 384 -14.52 40.37 1.87
CA GLU A 384 -14.15 41.28 2.97
C GLU A 384 -15.15 42.40 3.26
N SER A 385 -15.88 42.90 2.26
CA SER A 385 -16.92 43.90 2.49
C SER A 385 -18.01 43.84 1.43
N TRP A 386 -19.26 43.79 1.88
CA TRP A 386 -20.42 44.13 1.06
C TRP A 386 -20.39 45.64 0.74
N GLN A 387 -20.65 46.45 1.76
CA GLN A 387 -20.54 47.90 1.79
C GLN A 387 -19.93 48.26 3.17
N PRO A 388 -18.71 48.83 3.23
CA PRO A 388 -18.10 49.24 4.49
C PRO A 388 -18.89 50.35 5.20
N ASP A 389 -19.08 50.20 6.51
CA ASP A 389 -19.46 51.31 7.39
C ASP A 389 -18.17 52.05 7.82
N ALA A 390 -17.64 52.87 6.92
CA ALA A 390 -16.36 53.57 7.08
C ALA A 390 -16.31 54.86 6.27
N GLU A 391 -15.50 55.84 6.72
CA GLU A 391 -15.30 57.11 6.02
C GLU A 391 -14.79 56.88 4.56
N PRO A 392 -15.15 57.75 3.59
CA PRO A 392 -14.84 57.52 2.17
C PRO A 392 -13.34 57.50 1.80
N ASP A 393 -12.45 57.87 2.72
CA ASP A 393 -10.99 57.83 2.59
C ASP A 393 -10.31 56.69 3.38
N ASP A 394 -11.09 55.75 3.94
CA ASP A 394 -10.57 54.49 4.49
C ASP A 394 -10.28 53.46 3.37
N PRO A 395 -9.08 52.84 3.33
CA PRO A 395 -8.72 51.88 2.29
C PRO A 395 -9.59 50.60 2.24
N ILE A 396 -10.44 50.31 3.24
CA ILE A 396 -11.40 49.20 3.21
C ILE A 396 -12.33 49.26 2.00
N TRP A 397 -12.67 50.47 1.51
CA TRP A 397 -13.46 50.69 0.31
C TRP A 397 -12.89 50.01 -0.94
N GLY A 398 -11.58 49.75 -0.97
CA GLY A 398 -10.93 48.98 -2.03
C GLY A 398 -11.36 47.51 -2.15
N PHE A 399 -12.19 46.98 -1.23
CA PHE A 399 -12.77 45.63 -1.33
C PHE A 399 -14.26 45.59 -1.72
N ALA A 400 -14.94 46.74 -1.78
CA ALA A 400 -16.40 46.79 -1.70
C ALA A 400 -17.14 46.19 -2.93
N LEU A 401 -18.24 45.49 -2.66
CA LEU A 401 -19.18 44.99 -3.67
C LEU A 401 -20.26 46.03 -4.01
N VAL A 402 -20.59 46.91 -3.06
CA VAL A 402 -21.51 48.04 -3.21
C VAL A 402 -20.76 49.32 -2.80
N ASP A 403 -20.90 50.38 -3.58
CA ASP A 403 -20.12 51.62 -3.39
C ASP A 403 -20.71 52.59 -2.34
N THR A 404 -20.09 53.76 -2.16
CA THR A 404 -20.53 54.81 -1.21
C THR A 404 -21.89 55.43 -1.55
N MET A 405 -22.48 55.11 -2.70
CA MET A 405 -23.80 55.58 -3.14
C MET A 405 -24.86 54.47 -3.06
N GLY A 406 -24.48 53.24 -2.67
CA GLY A 406 -25.37 52.08 -2.65
C GLY A 406 -25.49 51.34 -3.99
N GLU A 407 -24.61 51.61 -4.96
CA GLU A 407 -24.67 51.02 -6.31
C GLU A 407 -23.70 49.83 -6.48
N PRO A 408 -24.05 48.79 -7.27
CA PRO A 408 -23.20 47.60 -7.43
C PRO A 408 -21.90 47.86 -8.21
N THR A 409 -20.76 47.49 -7.64
CA THR A 409 -19.45 47.66 -8.29
C THR A 409 -19.23 46.68 -9.45
N PRO A 410 -18.24 46.88 -10.34
CA PRO A 410 -17.89 45.89 -11.35
C PRO A 410 -17.43 44.54 -10.75
N LEU A 411 -16.93 44.54 -9.50
CA LEU A 411 -16.56 43.32 -8.78
C LEU A 411 -17.79 42.49 -8.41
N TYR A 412 -18.86 43.11 -7.88
CA TYR A 412 -20.17 42.47 -7.66
C TYR A 412 -20.64 41.75 -8.93
N ASN A 413 -20.54 42.43 -10.08
CA ASN A 413 -21.00 41.90 -11.35
C ASN A 413 -20.18 40.67 -11.82
N SER A 414 -18.85 40.63 -11.67
CA SER A 414 -18.08 39.40 -11.96
C SER A 414 -18.37 38.28 -10.96
N VAL A 415 -18.41 38.61 -9.67
CA VAL A 415 -18.66 37.64 -8.59
C VAL A 415 -20.01 36.94 -8.80
N GLY A 416 -21.09 37.67 -9.11
CA GLY A 416 -22.39 37.09 -9.42
C GLY A 416 -22.36 36.14 -10.63
N ASN A 417 -21.63 36.50 -11.70
CA ASN A 417 -21.45 35.64 -12.88
C ASN A 417 -20.64 34.38 -12.57
N THR A 418 -19.64 34.44 -11.69
CA THR A 418 -18.84 33.27 -11.29
C THR A 418 -19.53 32.41 -10.23
N ILE A 419 -20.31 32.98 -9.30
CA ILE A 419 -21.06 32.24 -8.28
C ILE A 419 -22.28 31.54 -8.88
N SER A 420 -23.05 32.20 -9.75
CA SER A 420 -24.20 31.58 -10.44
C SER A 420 -23.81 30.39 -11.33
N TYR A 421 -22.56 30.32 -11.80
CA TYR A 421 -22.03 29.13 -12.48
C TYR A 421 -21.92 27.90 -11.57
N PHE A 422 -21.71 28.08 -10.26
CA PHE A 422 -21.58 26.98 -9.29
C PHE A 422 -22.85 26.74 -8.44
N ALA A 423 -23.73 27.74 -8.33
CA ALA A 423 -24.99 27.64 -7.61
C ALA A 423 -25.86 26.46 -8.12
N GLY A 424 -26.53 25.77 -7.20
CA GLY A 424 -27.43 24.65 -7.52
C GLY A 424 -26.75 23.35 -8.00
N ARG A 425 -25.42 23.29 -8.13
CA ARG A 425 -24.69 22.12 -8.65
C ARG A 425 -23.90 21.38 -7.57
N ALA A 426 -24.02 20.05 -7.52
CA ALA A 426 -23.10 19.23 -6.74
C ALA A 426 -21.74 19.11 -7.45
N THR A 427 -20.79 20.01 -7.18
CA THR A 427 -19.43 19.96 -7.75
C THR A 427 -18.44 19.20 -6.84
N ASN A 428 -17.14 19.20 -7.18
CA ASN A 428 -16.04 18.62 -6.41
C ASN A 428 -16.18 18.82 -4.87
N GLY A 429 -16.42 17.74 -4.12
CA GLY A 429 -16.66 17.76 -2.67
C GLY A 429 -17.39 16.51 -2.14
N PHE A 430 -17.63 16.49 -0.83
CA PHE A 430 -18.45 15.48 -0.13
C PHE A 430 -19.87 15.98 0.13
N TYR A 431 -20.86 15.09 0.06
CA TYR A 431 -22.27 15.38 0.30
C TYR A 431 -22.87 14.33 1.24
N HIS A 432 -23.63 14.73 2.25
CA HIS A 432 -24.41 13.78 3.06
C HIS A 432 -25.42 13.02 2.17
N ALA A 433 -25.86 11.85 2.62
CA ALA A 433 -26.98 11.14 1.97
C ALA A 433 -28.23 12.04 1.86
N ASN A 434 -28.58 12.73 2.94
CA ASN A 434 -29.57 13.82 2.91
C ASN A 434 -28.94 15.09 2.31
N ASN A 435 -29.22 15.39 1.04
CA ASN A 435 -28.81 16.65 0.41
C ASN A 435 -29.75 17.04 -0.75
N PRO A 436 -29.83 18.34 -1.14
CA PRO A 436 -30.79 18.81 -2.16
C PRO A 436 -30.62 18.23 -3.57
N HIS A 437 -29.49 17.58 -3.87
CA HIS A 437 -29.22 16.95 -5.16
C HIS A 437 -29.53 15.44 -5.18
N ALA A 438 -29.88 14.85 -4.02
CA ALA A 438 -30.29 13.46 -3.88
C ALA A 438 -31.82 13.33 -3.75
N VAL A 439 -32.43 12.46 -4.56
CA VAL A 439 -33.86 12.16 -4.53
C VAL A 439 -34.04 10.66 -4.33
N TYR A 440 -34.93 10.28 -3.40
CA TYR A 440 -35.17 8.90 -2.98
C TYR A 440 -36.58 8.44 -3.36
N HIS A 441 -36.68 7.21 -3.87
CA HIS A 441 -37.92 6.61 -4.37
C HIS A 441 -38.10 5.19 -3.83
N GLY A 442 -39.33 4.84 -3.42
CA GLY A 442 -39.63 3.59 -2.73
C GLY A 442 -39.35 3.68 -1.23
N ALA A 443 -39.02 2.55 -0.60
CA ALA A 443 -38.83 2.46 0.84
C ALA A 443 -37.37 2.79 1.23
N TRP A 444 -37.05 4.07 1.37
CA TRP A 444 -35.80 4.54 1.98
C TRP A 444 -36.07 5.27 3.29
N THR A 445 -35.22 5.05 4.28
CA THR A 445 -35.14 5.91 5.47
C THR A 445 -33.89 6.77 5.34
N VAL A 446 -34.01 8.09 5.49
CA VAL A 446 -32.87 9.02 5.36
C VAL A 446 -32.72 9.81 6.65
N SER A 447 -31.48 9.92 7.14
CA SER A 447 -31.08 10.68 8.32
C SER A 447 -29.64 11.22 8.14
N GLU A 448 -29.14 11.91 9.15
CA GLU A 448 -27.73 12.35 9.21
C GLU A 448 -26.74 11.18 9.25
N ALA A 449 -27.15 10.04 9.81
CA ALA A 449 -26.33 8.81 9.82
C ALA A 449 -26.14 8.20 8.42
N GLY A 450 -27.01 8.55 7.47
CA GLY A 450 -27.00 8.10 6.09
C GLY A 450 -28.40 7.85 5.51
N ALA A 451 -28.46 7.16 4.38
CA ALA A 451 -29.66 6.54 3.84
C ALA A 451 -29.62 5.01 4.07
N ASP A 452 -30.77 4.47 4.46
CA ASP A 452 -31.00 3.07 4.81
C ASP A 452 -32.15 2.48 3.99
N ILE A 453 -32.00 1.21 3.66
CA ILE A 453 -32.85 0.49 2.70
C ILE A 453 -33.97 -0.20 3.48
N GLY A 454 -35.22 0.03 3.06
CA GLY A 454 -36.40 -0.63 3.62
C GLY A 454 -36.67 -2.00 2.98
N TRP A 455 -37.94 -2.39 2.94
CA TRP A 455 -38.40 -3.56 2.18
C TRP A 455 -38.56 -3.18 0.70
N VAL A 456 -37.99 -3.96 -0.22
CA VAL A 456 -37.81 -3.53 -1.62
C VAL A 456 -38.39 -4.50 -2.64
N GLN A 457 -39.33 -3.98 -3.43
CA GLN A 457 -39.22 -4.02 -4.89
C GLN A 457 -39.20 -2.55 -5.38
N ASP A 458 -38.54 -2.27 -6.50
CA ASP A 458 -38.45 -0.96 -7.19
C ASP A 458 -37.80 0.24 -6.43
N SER A 459 -37.20 0.06 -5.25
CA SER A 459 -36.61 1.17 -4.47
C SER A 459 -35.25 1.62 -5.02
N HIS A 460 -35.12 2.92 -5.29
CA HIS A 460 -33.95 3.53 -5.92
C HIS A 460 -33.75 4.98 -5.48
N LEU A 461 -32.56 5.53 -5.72
CA LEU A 461 -32.24 6.95 -5.55
C LEU A 461 -31.58 7.50 -6.81
N THR A 462 -31.66 8.80 -7.01
CA THR A 462 -30.90 9.54 -8.03
C THR A 462 -30.11 10.67 -7.38
N PHE A 463 -28.90 10.94 -7.89
CA PHE A 463 -28.04 12.04 -7.44
C PHE A 463 -27.46 12.79 -8.65
N ASP A 464 -27.74 14.08 -8.77
CA ASP A 464 -27.30 14.94 -9.88
C ASP A 464 -26.04 15.73 -9.52
N PHE A 465 -24.99 15.63 -10.35
CA PHE A 465 -23.68 16.21 -10.06
C PHE A 465 -22.99 16.83 -11.28
N TYR A 466 -22.02 17.70 -11.01
CA TYR A 466 -21.16 18.34 -12.01
C TYR A 466 -19.69 17.97 -11.76
N GLY A 467 -19.07 17.22 -12.66
CA GLY A 467 -17.70 16.74 -12.45
C GLY A 467 -17.19 15.80 -13.54
N ARG A 468 -16.15 15.03 -13.22
CA ARG A 468 -15.55 13.97 -14.06
C ARG A 468 -15.63 12.56 -13.46
N GLY A 469 -16.02 12.46 -12.20
CA GLY A 469 -16.15 11.18 -11.50
C GLY A 469 -16.98 11.31 -10.24
N ILE A 470 -17.53 10.18 -9.81
CA ILE A 470 -18.49 10.04 -8.72
C ILE A 470 -18.18 8.76 -7.94
N GLY A 471 -18.15 8.89 -6.61
CA GLY A 471 -18.07 7.80 -5.66
C GLY A 471 -19.19 7.88 -4.62
N VAL A 472 -19.41 6.78 -3.92
CA VAL A 472 -20.37 6.68 -2.81
C VAL A 472 -19.64 6.27 -1.53
N ILE A 473 -19.86 7.04 -0.48
CA ILE A 473 -19.30 6.78 0.85
C ILE A 473 -20.19 5.73 1.50
N THR A 474 -19.70 4.49 1.57
CA THR A 474 -20.46 3.34 2.09
C THR A 474 -20.08 2.99 3.52
N ARG A 475 -21.06 2.47 4.27
CA ARG A 475 -20.84 1.82 5.58
C ARG A 475 -20.86 0.30 5.39
N GLN A 476 -19.68 -0.26 5.11
CA GLN A 476 -19.50 -1.70 4.94
C GLN A 476 -19.32 -2.39 6.31
N ASP A 477 -19.90 -3.58 6.47
CA ASP A 477 -19.75 -4.43 7.66
C ASP A 477 -19.85 -5.92 7.26
N ASN A 478 -19.85 -6.86 8.20
CA ASN A 478 -20.03 -8.30 7.96
C ASN A 478 -21.50 -8.69 7.72
N TYR A 479 -22.11 -8.15 6.66
CA TYR A 479 -23.42 -8.56 6.13
C TYR A 479 -23.32 -8.73 4.61
N VAL A 480 -24.37 -9.27 3.98
CA VAL A 480 -24.45 -9.44 2.51
C VAL A 480 -25.64 -8.65 1.99
N ALA A 481 -25.34 -7.62 1.21
CA ALA A 481 -26.30 -6.80 0.48
C ALA A 481 -25.60 -6.18 -0.74
N ASN A 482 -26.36 -5.94 -1.82
CA ASN A 482 -25.85 -5.38 -3.06
C ASN A 482 -26.65 -4.14 -3.47
N LEU A 483 -25.97 -3.20 -4.11
CA LEU A 483 -26.54 -2.01 -4.74
C LEU A 483 -26.18 -1.99 -6.23
N TYR A 484 -27.13 -1.69 -7.11
CA TYR A 484 -26.89 -1.60 -8.55
C TYR A 484 -26.80 -0.14 -8.98
N ALA A 485 -25.71 0.27 -9.64
CA ALA A 485 -25.47 1.67 -9.99
C ALA A 485 -25.33 1.92 -11.49
N THR A 486 -25.95 3.00 -11.97
CA THR A 486 -25.82 3.52 -13.33
C THR A 486 -25.51 5.01 -13.32
N VAL A 487 -24.80 5.51 -14.34
CA VAL A 487 -24.56 6.94 -14.57
C VAL A 487 -25.04 7.29 -15.97
N ASN A 488 -25.91 8.30 -16.06
CA ASN A 488 -26.63 8.66 -17.30
C ASN A 488 -27.34 7.47 -17.98
N GLY A 489 -27.85 6.51 -17.20
CA GLY A 489 -28.52 5.30 -17.69
C GLY A 489 -27.60 4.20 -18.21
N LEU A 490 -26.27 4.32 -18.06
CA LEU A 490 -25.28 3.29 -18.40
C LEU A 490 -24.70 2.67 -17.12
N SER A 491 -24.41 1.36 -17.13
CA SER A 491 -23.73 0.67 -16.02
C SER A 491 -22.48 1.43 -15.55
N ALA A 492 -22.36 1.63 -14.24
CA ALA A 492 -21.29 2.44 -13.65
C ALA A 492 -19.88 1.86 -13.95
N ASN A 493 -19.03 2.64 -14.64
CA ASN A 493 -17.86 2.12 -15.37
C ASN A 493 -16.66 1.68 -14.49
N ARG A 494 -16.80 1.66 -13.17
CA ARG A 494 -15.79 1.16 -12.21
C ARG A 494 -16.29 0.04 -11.28
N LEU A 495 -17.55 -0.37 -11.42
CA LEU A 495 -18.11 -1.50 -10.69
C LEU A 495 -17.99 -2.83 -11.45
N PRO A 496 -17.84 -3.97 -10.75
CA PRO A 496 -18.01 -5.29 -11.32
C PRO A 496 -19.46 -5.50 -11.79
N SER A 497 -19.71 -6.54 -12.60
CA SER A 497 -21.02 -6.82 -13.19
C SER A 497 -21.61 -8.14 -12.69
N ASP A 498 -22.92 -8.20 -12.48
CA ASP A 498 -23.60 -9.46 -12.15
C ASP A 498 -23.66 -10.42 -13.36
N GLY A 499 -24.32 -11.57 -13.20
CA GLY A 499 -24.53 -12.53 -14.28
C GLY A 499 -25.40 -12.05 -15.45
N ASN A 500 -26.04 -10.87 -15.32
CA ASN A 500 -26.90 -10.24 -16.32
C ASN A 500 -26.23 -9.03 -17.00
N GLY A 501 -25.11 -8.52 -16.48
CA GLY A 501 -24.41 -7.32 -16.95
C GLY A 501 -24.72 -6.04 -16.18
N ASN A 502 -25.41 -6.12 -15.05
CA ASN A 502 -25.72 -4.98 -14.19
C ASN A 502 -24.51 -4.65 -13.30
N ALA A 503 -24.08 -3.39 -13.31
CA ALA A 503 -23.00 -2.91 -12.43
C ALA A 503 -23.42 -2.93 -10.95
N TYR A 504 -22.76 -3.73 -10.12
CA TYR A 504 -23.14 -3.96 -8.72
C TYR A 504 -22.04 -3.59 -7.73
N LEU A 505 -22.47 -3.29 -6.51
CA LEU A 505 -21.67 -2.84 -5.39
C LEU A 505 -21.97 -3.71 -4.16
N ALA A 506 -21.02 -4.56 -3.79
CA ALA A 506 -21.08 -5.34 -2.56
C ALA A 506 -20.87 -4.46 -1.31
N LEU A 507 -21.79 -4.54 -0.35
CA LEU A 507 -21.71 -3.82 0.92
C LEU A 507 -20.91 -4.57 2.01
N ARG A 508 -20.37 -5.75 1.70
CA ARG A 508 -19.59 -6.56 2.65
C ARG A 508 -18.19 -6.00 2.86
N SER A 509 -17.79 -5.85 4.12
CA SER A 509 -16.46 -5.37 4.51
C SER A 509 -15.36 -6.38 4.21
N ASP A 510 -14.30 -5.95 3.51
CA ASP A 510 -13.14 -6.80 3.20
C ASP A 510 -12.35 -7.28 4.44
N THR A 511 -12.52 -6.61 5.59
CA THR A 511 -11.96 -7.00 6.90
C THR A 511 -12.97 -7.71 7.81
N LEU A 512 -14.23 -7.88 7.40
CA LEU A 512 -15.35 -8.38 8.23
C LEU A 512 -15.61 -7.52 9.49
N THR A 513 -15.31 -6.21 9.42
CA THR A 513 -15.53 -5.23 10.50
C THR A 513 -16.28 -4.00 9.96
N PRO A 514 -17.06 -3.29 10.80
CA PRO A 514 -17.66 -2.01 10.39
C PRO A 514 -16.57 -1.03 9.94
N ARG A 515 -16.77 -0.40 8.79
CA ARG A 515 -15.88 0.63 8.24
C ARG A 515 -16.60 1.53 7.26
N LEU A 516 -16.14 2.78 7.19
CA LEU A 516 -16.42 3.62 6.03
C LEU A 516 -15.50 3.23 4.86
N LYS A 517 -16.02 3.31 3.64
CA LYS A 517 -15.25 3.12 2.40
C LYS A 517 -15.91 3.95 1.29
N ASN A 518 -15.21 4.96 0.78
CA ASN A 518 -15.59 5.57 -0.48
C ASN A 518 -15.35 4.57 -1.61
N ILE A 519 -16.36 4.32 -2.41
CA ILE A 519 -16.32 3.41 -3.56
C ILE A 519 -16.49 4.23 -4.82
N LEU A 520 -15.48 4.21 -5.69
CA LEU A 520 -15.54 4.83 -7.00
C LEU A 520 -16.57 4.11 -7.88
N LEU A 521 -17.64 4.81 -8.27
CA LEU A 521 -18.69 4.27 -9.14
C LEU A 521 -18.36 4.52 -10.61
N ALA A 522 -17.94 5.75 -10.93
CA ALA A 522 -17.50 6.10 -12.27
C ALA A 522 -16.40 7.17 -12.29
N ASP A 523 -15.53 7.11 -13.30
CA ASP A 523 -14.57 8.17 -13.61
C ASP A 523 -14.41 8.39 -15.13
N SER A 524 -13.48 9.31 -15.47
CA SER A 524 -13.11 9.64 -16.84
C SER A 524 -14.25 10.20 -17.69
N LEU A 525 -15.28 10.76 -17.03
CA LEU A 525 -16.39 11.42 -17.67
C LEU A 525 -15.94 12.74 -18.34
N SER A 526 -16.77 13.21 -19.27
CA SER A 526 -16.78 14.61 -19.68
C SER A 526 -16.88 15.52 -18.45
N LEU A 527 -16.24 16.69 -18.45
CA LEU A 527 -16.56 17.69 -17.43
C LEU A 527 -17.93 18.29 -17.78
N GLY A 528 -18.95 17.98 -17.00
CA GLY A 528 -20.34 18.36 -17.28
C GLY A 528 -21.30 17.83 -16.22
N GLU A 529 -22.60 17.94 -16.51
CA GLU A 529 -23.68 17.46 -15.65
C GLU A 529 -23.98 15.98 -15.91
N HIS A 530 -24.17 15.24 -14.82
CA HIS A 530 -24.35 13.79 -14.80
C HIS A 530 -25.36 13.37 -13.72
N ARG A 531 -26.16 12.35 -14.02
CA ARG A 531 -27.10 11.72 -13.08
C ARG A 531 -26.60 10.34 -12.69
N LEU A 532 -26.27 10.16 -11.41
CA LEU A 532 -26.15 8.84 -10.79
C LEU A 532 -27.55 8.31 -10.47
N GLN A 533 -27.78 7.02 -10.66
CA GLN A 533 -28.93 6.29 -10.10
C GLN A 533 -28.42 5.02 -9.40
N ILE A 534 -28.85 4.79 -8.16
CA ILE A 534 -28.59 3.55 -7.42
C ILE A 534 -29.91 2.86 -7.11
N THR A 535 -30.02 1.57 -7.40
CA THR A 535 -31.18 0.71 -7.11
C THR A 535 -30.78 -0.33 -6.06
N ALA A 536 -31.64 -0.60 -5.09
CA ALA A 536 -31.39 -1.63 -4.07
C ALA A 536 -31.85 -3.02 -4.54
N ASP A 537 -31.05 -4.05 -4.23
CA ASP A 537 -31.40 -5.46 -4.42
C ASP A 537 -32.24 -5.98 -3.23
N GLU A 538 -32.83 -7.17 -3.37
CA GLU A 538 -33.60 -7.81 -2.30
C GLU A 538 -32.67 -8.20 -1.12
N LEU A 539 -32.82 -7.50 0.01
CA LEU A 539 -32.09 -7.77 1.24
C LEU A 539 -32.42 -9.18 1.77
N ILE A 540 -31.39 -9.96 2.10
CA ILE A 540 -31.56 -11.31 2.66
C ILE A 540 -32.38 -11.18 3.97
N PRO A 541 -33.49 -11.93 4.17
CA PRO A 541 -34.64 -11.40 4.93
C PRO A 541 -34.49 -11.20 6.46
N ASP A 542 -33.35 -11.59 7.05
CA ASP A 542 -33.19 -11.77 8.50
C ASP A 542 -32.06 -10.94 9.15
N GLU A 543 -31.29 -10.12 8.41
CA GLU A 543 -30.28 -9.22 9.00
C GLU A 543 -30.52 -7.73 8.65
N PRO A 544 -30.34 -6.80 9.62
CA PRO A 544 -31.47 -5.92 9.96
C PRO A 544 -31.41 -4.50 9.37
N PHE A 545 -32.53 -3.77 9.51
CA PHE A 545 -32.61 -2.31 9.38
C PHE A 545 -31.63 -1.55 10.29
N GLN A 546 -31.45 -0.25 10.03
CA GLN A 546 -30.52 0.69 10.70
C GLN A 546 -29.04 0.43 10.43
N ARG A 547 -28.69 -0.11 9.25
CA ARG A 547 -27.29 -0.28 8.82
C ARG A 547 -26.73 0.98 8.15
N TRP A 548 -27.58 1.83 7.58
CA TRP A 548 -27.22 3.08 6.92
C TRP A 548 -26.08 2.87 5.89
N PRO A 549 -26.24 1.95 4.91
CA PRO A 549 -25.20 1.53 3.96
C PRO A 549 -24.64 2.66 3.10
N ILE A 550 -25.42 3.71 2.82
CA ILE A 550 -25.00 4.90 2.08
C ILE A 550 -24.88 6.07 3.06
N VAL A 551 -23.68 6.58 3.29
CA VAL A 551 -23.46 7.72 4.20
C VAL A 551 -23.47 9.03 3.43
N GLY A 552 -22.99 9.02 2.19
CA GLY A 552 -22.87 10.20 1.35
C GLY A 552 -22.30 9.93 -0.04
N PHE A 553 -22.04 11.01 -0.78
CA PHE A 553 -21.53 11.01 -2.15
C PHE A 553 -20.24 11.82 -2.25
N ALA A 554 -19.33 11.38 -3.12
CA ALA A 554 -18.04 12.03 -3.35
C ALA A 554 -17.91 12.41 -4.83
N VAL A 555 -17.95 13.70 -5.14
CA VAL A 555 -17.82 14.24 -6.50
C VAL A 555 -16.39 14.74 -6.72
N SER A 556 -15.83 14.56 -7.92
CA SER A 556 -14.53 15.13 -8.30
C SER A 556 -14.56 15.80 -9.67
N SER A 557 -13.88 16.94 -9.81
CA SER A 557 -13.67 17.61 -11.10
C SER A 557 -12.48 17.03 -11.90
N GLY A 558 -11.64 16.17 -11.29
CA GLY A 558 -10.56 15.45 -11.97
C GLY A 558 -9.38 15.09 -11.05
N ASP A 559 -8.35 14.48 -11.64
CA ASP A 559 -7.06 14.25 -10.98
C ASP A 559 -5.98 15.21 -11.53
N LEU A 560 -5.62 16.22 -10.73
CA LEU A 560 -4.55 17.17 -11.06
C LEU A 560 -3.15 16.55 -10.87
N GLY A 561 -3.03 15.45 -10.12
CA GLY A 561 -1.79 14.72 -9.87
C GLY A 561 -1.26 13.92 -11.07
N ARG A 562 -2.15 13.59 -12.02
CA ARG A 562 -1.91 12.64 -13.12
C ARG A 562 -0.67 12.94 -13.97
N SER A 563 -0.33 14.21 -14.15
CA SER A 563 0.84 14.67 -14.92
C SER A 563 2.18 14.32 -14.24
N TYR A 564 2.28 14.57 -12.93
CA TYR A 564 3.50 14.36 -12.14
C TYR A 564 3.87 12.88 -11.97
N THR A 565 2.87 12.00 -11.93
CA THR A 565 3.06 10.54 -11.80
C THR A 565 3.99 9.96 -12.86
N GLY A 566 3.96 10.48 -14.10
CA GLY A 566 4.88 10.06 -15.16
C GLY A 566 6.33 10.44 -14.87
N GLN A 567 6.57 11.68 -14.44
CA GLN A 567 7.91 12.19 -14.11
C GLN A 567 8.52 11.43 -12.91
N ILE A 568 7.75 11.26 -11.84
CA ILE A 568 8.18 10.55 -10.62
C ILE A 568 8.52 9.07 -10.95
N THR A 569 7.75 8.43 -11.84
CA THR A 569 8.03 7.07 -12.33
C THR A 569 9.40 6.97 -13.04
N VAL A 570 9.72 7.93 -13.90
CA VAL A 570 11.03 7.98 -14.61
C VAL A 570 12.17 8.23 -13.62
N ALA A 571 11.97 9.07 -12.61
CA ALA A 571 12.98 9.33 -11.58
C ALA A 571 13.25 8.09 -10.70
N TRP A 572 12.22 7.34 -10.32
CA TRP A 572 12.36 6.04 -9.62
C TRP A 572 13.16 5.01 -10.43
N PHE A 573 12.94 4.95 -11.74
CA PHE A 573 13.72 4.09 -12.64
C PHE A 573 15.20 4.50 -12.66
N ALA A 574 15.51 5.79 -12.77
CA ALA A 574 16.88 6.30 -12.73
C ALA A 574 17.59 6.02 -11.39
N PHE A 575 16.91 6.21 -10.26
CA PHE A 575 17.41 5.87 -8.92
C PHE A 575 17.76 4.37 -8.81
N SER A 576 16.86 3.51 -9.29
CA SER A 576 17.02 2.05 -9.25
C SER A 576 18.26 1.59 -10.03
N VAL A 577 18.49 2.14 -11.23
CA VAL A 577 19.69 1.86 -12.05
C VAL A 577 20.97 2.29 -11.34
N SER A 578 20.98 3.49 -10.74
CA SER A 578 22.14 4.00 -9.99
C SER A 578 22.46 3.18 -8.74
N LEU A 579 21.44 2.73 -7.99
CA LEU A 579 21.60 1.90 -6.80
C LEU A 579 22.25 0.55 -7.14
N ILE A 580 21.84 -0.08 -8.25
CA ILE A 580 22.46 -1.30 -8.78
C ILE A 580 23.93 -1.05 -9.13
N ALA A 581 24.25 0.06 -9.80
CA ALA A 581 25.64 0.42 -10.13
C ALA A 581 26.52 0.63 -8.89
N PHE A 582 25.97 1.22 -7.82
CA PHE A 582 26.66 1.37 -6.53
C PHE A 582 26.89 0.01 -5.84
N ALA A 583 25.87 -0.84 -5.75
CA ALA A 583 26.00 -2.17 -5.15
C ALA A 583 27.05 -3.04 -5.87
N VAL A 584 27.03 -3.05 -7.21
CA VAL A 584 28.02 -3.74 -8.06
C VAL A 584 29.44 -3.19 -7.84
N SER A 585 29.59 -1.93 -7.44
CA SER A 585 30.88 -1.31 -7.12
C SER A 585 31.33 -1.58 -5.67
N ALA A 586 30.40 -1.65 -4.72
CA ALA A 586 30.70 -1.96 -3.31
C ALA A 586 31.09 -3.43 -3.09
N ILE A 587 30.48 -4.35 -3.86
CA ILE A 587 30.90 -5.76 -3.96
C ILE A 587 32.36 -5.88 -4.41
N GLN A 588 32.86 -4.90 -5.16
CA GLN A 588 34.25 -4.84 -5.64
C GLN A 588 35.26 -4.27 -4.61
N PHE A 589 35.03 -4.49 -3.31
CA PHE A 589 35.93 -4.05 -2.22
C PHE A 589 36.63 -5.20 -1.47
N LYS A 590 37.79 -4.94 -0.85
CA LYS A 590 38.80 -5.96 -0.48
C LYS A 590 38.67 -6.56 0.95
N TRP A 591 37.50 -7.10 1.30
CA TRP A 591 37.14 -7.68 2.62
C TRP A 591 38.02 -8.81 3.22
N ARG A 592 39.01 -9.32 2.47
CA ARG A 592 39.76 -10.57 2.75
C ARG A 592 40.39 -10.77 4.15
N PRO A 593 40.89 -9.76 4.91
CA PRO A 593 41.67 -10.00 6.13
C PRO A 593 40.93 -10.69 7.28
N LEU A 594 39.60 -10.51 7.38
CA LEU A 594 38.80 -10.94 8.55
C LEU A 594 38.59 -12.47 8.61
N HIS A 595 38.54 -13.11 7.44
CA HIS A 595 38.08 -14.48 7.24
C HIS A 595 39.06 -15.57 7.69
N SER A 596 40.38 -15.34 7.59
CA SER A 596 41.39 -16.41 7.67
C SER A 596 41.61 -17.00 9.07
N ARG A 597 41.07 -16.39 10.13
CA ARG A 597 41.28 -16.83 11.52
C ARG A 597 40.40 -18.02 11.92
N PHE A 598 39.14 -18.07 11.48
CA PHE A 598 38.15 -19.05 11.94
C PHE A 598 38.21 -20.41 11.21
N ALA A 599 38.66 -20.46 9.96
CA ALA A 599 38.62 -21.66 9.10
C ALA A 599 39.58 -22.82 9.49
N ARG A 600 40.16 -22.79 10.70
CA ARG A 600 41.06 -23.85 11.21
C ARG A 600 40.33 -24.97 11.97
N LEU A 601 39.24 -24.65 12.68
CA LEU A 601 38.53 -25.60 13.56
C LEU A 601 37.69 -26.65 12.81
N TRP A 602 37.22 -26.34 11.60
CA TRP A 602 36.22 -27.16 10.90
C TRP A 602 36.77 -28.39 10.14
N ARG A 603 38.08 -28.44 9.89
CA ARG A 603 38.69 -29.37 8.92
C ARG A 603 38.55 -30.89 9.22
N PRO A 604 38.53 -31.40 10.47
CA PRO A 604 38.64 -32.84 10.72
C PRO A 604 37.32 -33.64 10.63
N LEU A 605 36.15 -33.00 10.58
CA LEU A 605 34.85 -33.69 10.58
C LEU A 605 34.56 -34.38 9.24
N ASN A 606 33.97 -35.59 9.27
CA ASN A 606 33.54 -36.30 8.06
C ASN A 606 32.14 -35.84 7.56
N ASP A 607 31.82 -36.15 6.30
CA ASP A 607 30.60 -35.71 5.59
C ASP A 607 29.29 -36.10 6.31
N VAL A 608 29.22 -37.29 6.92
CA VAL A 608 28.02 -37.79 7.63
C VAL A 608 27.87 -37.09 8.97
N SER A 609 28.96 -36.98 9.74
CA SER A 609 28.98 -36.25 11.02
C SER A 609 28.62 -34.77 10.84
N ARG A 610 29.04 -34.13 9.74
CA ARG A 610 28.64 -32.76 9.40
C ARG A 610 27.13 -32.65 9.18
N ILE A 611 26.54 -33.52 8.34
CA ILE A 611 25.09 -33.49 8.06
C ILE A 611 24.29 -33.75 9.34
N PHE A 612 24.66 -34.76 10.13
CA PHE A 612 23.98 -35.06 11.40
C PHE A 612 24.08 -33.90 12.40
N LEU A 613 25.27 -33.36 12.63
CA LEU A 613 25.49 -32.20 13.52
C LEU A 613 24.65 -30.99 13.07
N SER A 614 24.53 -30.78 11.76
CA SER A 614 23.77 -29.65 11.20
C SER A 614 22.27 -29.82 11.32
N PHE A 615 21.77 -31.05 11.10
CA PHE A 615 20.36 -31.36 11.30
C PHE A 615 20.00 -31.17 12.77
N THR A 616 20.74 -31.80 13.69
CA THR A 616 20.55 -31.64 15.14
C THR A 616 20.67 -30.18 15.58
N ALA A 617 21.65 -29.42 15.10
CA ALA A 617 21.76 -27.98 15.39
C ALA A 617 20.59 -27.17 14.83
N SER A 618 20.04 -27.52 13.65
CA SER A 618 18.86 -26.85 13.08
C SER A 618 17.58 -27.15 13.88
N THR A 619 17.39 -28.40 14.31
CA THR A 619 16.24 -28.80 15.14
C THR A 619 16.32 -28.19 16.53
N LEU A 620 17.50 -28.20 17.16
CA LEU A 620 17.71 -27.51 18.43
C LEU A 620 17.54 -25.99 18.28
N LEU A 621 17.93 -25.39 17.16
CA LEU A 621 17.70 -23.97 16.90
C LEU A 621 16.21 -23.65 16.82
N MET A 622 15.43 -24.44 16.07
CA MET A 622 13.97 -24.28 15.98
C MET A 622 13.28 -24.47 17.35
N LEU A 623 13.66 -25.51 18.11
CA LEU A 623 13.13 -25.76 19.46
C LEU A 623 13.52 -24.64 20.45
N SER A 624 14.77 -24.17 20.40
CA SER A 624 15.27 -23.06 21.21
C SER A 624 14.52 -21.76 20.90
N LEU A 625 14.28 -21.47 19.62
CA LEU A 625 13.55 -20.28 19.19
C LEU A 625 12.09 -20.29 19.67
N LEU A 626 11.39 -21.42 19.50
CA LEU A 626 10.03 -21.62 20.03
C LEU A 626 9.96 -21.48 21.57
N ALA A 627 11.03 -21.86 22.28
CA ALA A 627 11.10 -21.78 23.75
C ALA A 627 11.65 -20.46 24.30
N THR A 628 12.13 -19.52 23.47
CA THR A 628 12.80 -18.28 23.92
C THR A 628 11.86 -17.08 24.05
N TRP A 629 10.78 -17.01 23.27
CA TRP A 629 10.06 -15.75 23.02
C TRP A 629 8.53 -15.76 23.28
N HIS A 630 7.93 -16.91 23.59
CA HIS A 630 6.48 -17.08 23.42
C HIS A 630 5.68 -17.24 24.73
N ASP A 631 5.07 -16.15 25.19
CA ASP A 631 4.26 -16.08 26.42
C ASP A 631 2.74 -16.35 26.20
N GLY A 632 2.28 -16.66 24.98
CA GLY A 632 0.84 -16.67 24.63
C GLY A 632 0.39 -17.79 23.68
N TYR A 633 0.17 -19.00 24.20
CA TYR A 633 -0.24 -20.19 23.43
C TYR A 633 -1.41 -19.97 22.43
N PRO A 634 -1.24 -20.27 21.13
CA PRO A 634 -2.32 -20.26 20.15
C PRO A 634 -3.36 -21.32 20.48
N GLN A 635 -4.65 -21.01 20.25
CA GLN A 635 -5.78 -21.89 20.60
C GLN A 635 -5.64 -23.32 20.02
N PHE A 636 -5.03 -23.46 18.84
CA PHE A 636 -4.83 -24.76 18.17
C PHE A 636 -3.96 -25.73 19.01
N PHE A 637 -3.02 -25.24 19.81
CA PHE A 637 -2.18 -26.07 20.68
C PHE A 637 -2.84 -26.47 22.00
N LYS A 638 -4.08 -26.01 22.29
CA LYS A 638 -4.77 -26.28 23.58
C LYS A 638 -5.59 -27.58 23.60
N ARG A 639 -5.55 -28.39 22.54
CA ARG A 639 -6.22 -29.70 22.48
C ARG A 639 -5.25 -30.79 22.00
N GLU A 640 -5.42 -31.98 22.57
CA GLU A 640 -4.81 -33.28 22.22
C GLU A 640 -3.37 -33.64 22.69
N PRO A 641 -3.05 -34.95 22.85
CA PRO A 641 -1.96 -35.44 23.71
C PRO A 641 -0.53 -35.20 23.23
N VAL A 642 -0.33 -34.61 22.05
CA VAL A 642 1.00 -34.25 21.53
C VAL A 642 1.77 -33.37 22.52
N GLN A 643 1.05 -32.55 23.30
CA GLN A 643 1.59 -31.79 24.42
C GLN A 643 2.48 -32.65 25.33
N ILE A 644 2.06 -33.84 25.77
CA ILE A 644 2.80 -34.59 26.80
C ILE A 644 4.19 -34.98 26.30
N VAL A 645 4.32 -35.42 25.05
CA VAL A 645 5.62 -35.81 24.47
C VAL A 645 6.48 -34.59 24.16
N LEU A 646 5.88 -33.51 23.62
CA LEU A 646 6.63 -32.29 23.31
C LEU A 646 7.09 -31.57 24.58
N SER A 647 6.22 -31.43 25.58
CA SER A 647 6.52 -30.85 26.90
C SER A 647 7.52 -31.68 27.70
N LEU A 648 7.53 -33.02 27.60
CA LEU A 648 8.60 -33.83 28.20
C LEU A 648 9.96 -33.59 27.52
N LEU A 649 9.99 -33.28 26.22
CA LEU A 649 11.20 -32.93 25.49
C LEU A 649 11.64 -31.47 25.70
N THR A 650 10.71 -30.54 25.95
CA THR A 650 11.00 -29.11 26.16
C THR A 650 11.10 -28.68 27.62
N ALA A 651 10.57 -29.42 28.59
CA ALA A 651 10.65 -29.05 30.02
C ALA A 651 12.09 -28.85 30.51
N GLY A 652 13.03 -29.66 30.02
CA GLY A 652 14.47 -29.51 30.30
C GLY A 652 15.14 -28.28 29.65
N LEU A 653 14.48 -27.62 28.69
CA LEU A 653 14.90 -26.36 28.08
C LEU A 653 14.16 -25.16 28.70
N ILE A 654 12.86 -25.31 28.99
CA ILE A 654 11.99 -24.28 29.60
C ILE A 654 12.52 -23.83 30.97
N TYR A 655 13.10 -24.75 31.76
CA TYR A 655 13.73 -24.41 33.04
C TYR A 655 14.99 -23.51 32.94
N TRP A 656 15.45 -23.18 31.73
CA TRP A 656 16.67 -22.39 31.48
C TRP A 656 16.38 -20.98 30.91
N HIS A 657 15.20 -20.45 31.22
CA HIS A 657 14.61 -19.22 30.67
C HIS A 657 15.59 -18.02 30.54
N SER A 658 16.48 -17.80 31.51
CA SER A 658 17.46 -16.71 31.52
C SER A 658 18.55 -16.78 30.42
N PHE A 659 18.67 -17.88 29.68
CA PHE A 659 19.74 -18.08 28.68
C PHE A 659 19.23 -18.44 27.26
N GLY A 660 17.91 -18.51 27.03
CA GLY A 660 17.33 -18.92 25.74
C GLY A 660 17.85 -18.13 24.53
N LEU A 661 17.97 -16.80 24.66
CA LEU A 661 18.54 -15.95 23.60
C LEU A 661 20.03 -16.24 23.35
N LEU A 662 20.84 -16.47 24.38
CA LEU A 662 22.25 -16.79 24.22
C LEU A 662 22.42 -18.17 23.54
N PHE A 663 21.63 -19.16 23.94
CA PHE A 663 21.65 -20.50 23.34
C PHE A 663 21.18 -20.47 21.88
N THR A 664 20.13 -19.72 21.58
CA THR A 664 19.65 -19.43 20.22
C THR A 664 20.73 -18.78 19.36
N LEU A 665 21.42 -17.74 19.85
CA LEU A 665 22.51 -17.07 19.12
C LEU A 665 23.74 -17.98 18.93
N LEU A 666 24.07 -18.82 19.92
CA LEU A 666 25.13 -19.82 19.80
C LEU A 666 24.80 -20.89 18.76
N LEU A 667 23.56 -21.39 18.71
CA LEU A 667 23.10 -22.36 17.72
C LEU A 667 23.01 -21.75 16.31
N ALA A 668 22.52 -20.52 16.17
CA ALA A 668 22.51 -19.80 14.91
C ALA A 668 23.93 -19.50 14.41
N GLY A 669 24.83 -19.06 15.29
CA GLY A 669 26.24 -18.82 14.98
C GLY A 669 27.02 -20.10 14.62
N LEU A 670 26.74 -21.21 15.33
CA LEU A 670 27.25 -22.53 14.97
C LEU A 670 26.74 -22.94 13.59
N LEU A 671 25.42 -22.92 13.36
CA LEU A 671 24.81 -23.37 12.10
C LEU A 671 25.26 -22.51 10.92
N PHE A 672 25.37 -21.18 11.09
CA PHE A 672 26.01 -20.27 10.15
C PHE A 672 27.45 -20.72 9.85
N PHE A 673 28.26 -21.02 10.86
CA PHE A 673 29.63 -21.51 10.65
C PHE A 673 29.67 -22.85 9.91
N ILE A 674 28.73 -23.78 10.17
CA ILE A 674 28.64 -25.03 9.40
C ILE A 674 28.34 -24.74 7.93
N ILE A 675 27.28 -23.99 7.63
CA ILE A 675 26.83 -23.69 6.26
C ILE A 675 27.86 -22.81 5.53
N TYR A 676 28.53 -21.91 6.24
CA TYR A 676 29.65 -21.12 5.74
C TYR A 676 30.86 -21.98 5.37
N ASN A 677 31.06 -23.13 6.01
CA ASN A 677 32.07 -24.10 5.57
C ASN A 677 31.53 -25.10 4.51
N ASP A 678 30.23 -25.33 4.42
CA ASP A 678 29.63 -26.17 3.36
C ASP A 678 28.17 -25.78 3.00
N LEU A 679 28.00 -24.95 1.96
CA LEU A 679 26.67 -24.51 1.46
C LEU A 679 25.75 -25.67 1.06
N ARG A 680 26.31 -26.84 0.76
CA ARG A 680 25.54 -28.06 0.41
C ARG A 680 24.64 -28.49 1.56
N ILE A 681 25.03 -28.19 2.80
CA ILE A 681 24.25 -28.48 4.00
C ILE A 681 23.07 -27.51 4.13
N GLY A 682 23.28 -26.21 3.92
CA GLY A 682 22.20 -25.21 3.98
C GLY A 682 21.09 -25.51 2.98
N LEU A 683 21.45 -25.90 1.75
CA LEU A 683 20.50 -26.35 0.73
C LEU A 683 19.69 -27.59 1.17
N LEU A 684 20.31 -28.54 1.89
CA LEU A 684 19.62 -29.72 2.42
C LEU A 684 18.66 -29.38 3.55
N LEU A 685 19.01 -28.40 4.39
CA LEU A 685 18.15 -27.94 5.49
C LEU A 685 16.96 -27.15 4.95
N VAL A 686 17.14 -26.23 3.99
CA VAL A 686 16.04 -25.52 3.32
C VAL A 686 15.08 -26.51 2.65
N ALA A 687 15.59 -27.51 1.93
CA ALA A 687 14.78 -28.53 1.27
C ALA A 687 14.09 -29.53 2.23
N PHE A 688 14.50 -29.59 3.51
CA PHE A 688 13.81 -30.37 4.53
C PHE A 688 12.77 -29.53 5.29
N TRP A 689 13.12 -28.29 5.65
CA TRP A 689 12.27 -27.42 6.48
C TRP A 689 11.14 -26.74 5.70
N SER A 690 11.14 -26.73 4.36
CA SER A 690 10.12 -26.02 3.57
C SER A 690 8.66 -26.38 3.89
N PRO A 691 8.24 -27.64 4.13
CA PRO A 691 6.84 -27.98 4.47
C PRO A 691 6.38 -27.48 5.83
N PHE A 692 7.31 -27.05 6.70
CA PHE A 692 7.05 -26.63 8.08
C PHE A 692 6.94 -25.10 8.19
N PHE A 693 6.53 -24.42 7.12
CA PHE A 693 6.42 -22.96 7.08
C PHE A 693 5.30 -22.39 7.97
N LEU A 694 4.24 -23.19 8.21
CA LEU A 694 3.11 -22.85 9.08
C LEU A 694 3.40 -22.94 10.58
N PHE A 695 4.64 -23.29 10.96
CA PHE A 695 5.15 -23.13 12.33
C PHE A 695 6.17 -21.97 12.36
N PRO A 696 5.73 -20.71 12.21
CA PRO A 696 6.66 -19.60 12.23
C PRO A 696 7.31 -19.47 13.61
N VAL A 697 8.56 -19.03 13.58
CA VAL A 697 9.34 -18.66 14.76
C VAL A 697 9.18 -17.17 15.02
N GLU A 698 8.88 -16.80 16.26
CA GLU A 698 8.93 -15.41 16.69
C GLU A 698 10.37 -14.98 17.02
N LEU A 699 10.74 -13.81 16.51
CA LEU A 699 11.98 -13.09 16.79
C LEU A 699 11.58 -11.67 17.21
N TYR A 700 11.50 -11.46 18.52
CA TYR A 700 11.00 -10.24 19.15
C TYR A 700 9.55 -9.92 18.73
N ARG A 701 9.31 -8.99 17.78
CA ARG A 701 7.97 -8.61 17.30
C ARG A 701 7.61 -9.18 15.92
N PHE A 702 8.46 -10.02 15.33
CA PHE A 702 8.31 -10.50 13.96
C PHE A 702 8.32 -12.02 13.87
N ALA A 703 7.39 -12.59 13.12
CA ALA A 703 7.26 -14.02 12.87
C ALA A 703 7.91 -14.42 11.53
N PHE A 704 8.75 -15.46 11.54
CA PHE A 704 9.50 -15.94 10.36
C PHE A 704 9.26 -17.45 10.15
N PRO A 705 8.87 -17.90 8.93
CA PRO A 705 8.80 -19.33 8.61
C PRO A 705 10.12 -20.07 8.90
N THR A 706 10.05 -21.31 9.38
CA THR A 706 11.24 -22.15 9.68
C THR A 706 12.24 -22.20 8.52
N VAL A 707 11.73 -22.32 7.29
CA VAL A 707 12.50 -22.33 6.05
C VAL A 707 13.18 -21.00 5.72
N GLU A 708 12.57 -19.87 6.09
CA GLU A 708 13.16 -18.53 5.89
C GLU A 708 14.40 -18.36 6.77
N VAL A 709 14.36 -18.81 8.03
CA VAL A 709 15.53 -18.81 8.93
C VAL A 709 16.68 -19.65 8.35
N MET A 710 16.39 -20.85 7.86
CA MET A 710 17.38 -21.73 7.22
C MET A 710 17.96 -21.11 5.93
N LEU A 711 17.12 -20.45 5.14
CA LEU A 711 17.56 -19.78 3.92
C LEU A 711 18.38 -18.53 4.21
N MET A 712 17.99 -17.68 5.19
CA MET A 712 18.75 -16.49 5.58
C MET A 712 20.16 -16.84 6.04
N LEU A 713 20.32 -17.87 6.89
CA LEU A 713 21.65 -18.37 7.29
C LEU A 713 22.46 -18.86 6.08
N THR A 714 21.82 -19.57 5.15
CA THR A 714 22.46 -20.11 3.93
C THR A 714 22.85 -19.01 2.94
N PHE A 715 21.99 -18.00 2.74
CA PHE A 715 22.22 -16.86 1.86
C PHE A 715 23.31 -15.93 2.42
N THR A 716 23.27 -15.64 3.73
CA THR A 716 24.33 -14.86 4.38
C THR A 716 25.68 -15.60 4.24
N ALA A 717 25.70 -16.92 4.47
CA ALA A 717 26.89 -17.73 4.28
C ALA A 717 27.41 -17.70 2.83
N TYR A 718 26.51 -17.70 1.85
CA TYR A 718 26.80 -17.59 0.42
C TYR A 718 27.35 -16.19 0.04
N VAL A 719 26.75 -15.10 0.51
CA VAL A 719 27.21 -13.73 0.26
C VAL A 719 28.60 -13.50 0.85
N PHE A 720 28.85 -13.94 2.10
CA PHE A 720 30.19 -13.87 2.69
C PHE A 720 31.22 -14.69 1.89
N ARG A 721 30.83 -15.84 1.31
CA ARG A 721 31.69 -16.62 0.39
C ARG A 721 31.99 -15.88 -0.91
N LEU A 722 30.99 -15.26 -1.53
CA LEU A 722 31.19 -14.43 -2.73
C LEU A 722 32.16 -13.29 -2.45
N LEU A 723 31.93 -12.51 -1.39
CA LEU A 723 32.76 -11.35 -1.03
C LEU A 723 34.20 -11.76 -0.68
N THR A 724 34.39 -12.84 0.06
CA THR A 724 35.75 -13.34 0.39
C THR A 724 36.47 -13.91 -0.84
N ASN A 725 35.79 -14.65 -1.71
CA ASN A 725 36.37 -15.18 -2.95
C ASN A 725 36.71 -14.05 -3.94
N TRP A 726 35.80 -13.10 -4.14
CA TRP A 726 36.03 -11.93 -4.99
C TRP A 726 37.24 -11.12 -4.47
N ALA A 727 37.28 -10.84 -3.17
CA ALA A 727 38.38 -10.13 -2.52
C ALA A 727 39.69 -10.95 -2.49
N THR A 728 39.65 -12.27 -2.74
CA THR A 728 40.86 -13.08 -2.93
C THR A 728 41.44 -12.95 -4.33
N HIS A 729 40.61 -13.12 -5.36
CA HIS A 729 41.10 -13.06 -6.74
C HIS A 729 41.64 -11.67 -7.07
N TYR A 730 40.93 -10.60 -6.67
CA TYR A 730 41.33 -9.23 -6.94
C TYR A 730 42.55 -8.72 -6.11
N ARG A 731 43.13 -9.55 -5.23
CA ARG A 731 44.40 -9.25 -4.54
C ARG A 731 45.63 -9.95 -5.16
N ASN A 732 45.45 -11.07 -5.85
CA ASN A 732 46.55 -11.91 -6.35
C ASN A 732 46.89 -11.57 -7.82
N GLY A 733 47.23 -10.31 -8.10
CA GLY A 733 47.34 -9.78 -9.47
C GLY A 733 48.49 -10.38 -10.29
N ASN A 734 48.20 -11.44 -11.06
CA ASN A 734 49.10 -12.00 -12.05
C ASN A 734 48.67 -11.58 -13.47
N GLN A 735 49.61 -11.15 -14.32
CA GLN A 735 49.33 -10.66 -15.68
C GLN A 735 49.76 -11.63 -16.79
N SER A 736 50.52 -12.68 -16.48
CA SER A 736 50.91 -13.72 -17.43
C SER A 736 49.86 -14.82 -17.50
N SER A 737 49.16 -14.88 -18.65
CA SER A 737 48.04 -15.79 -19.01
C SER A 737 46.64 -15.40 -18.47
N PRO A 738 45.68 -15.05 -19.34
CA PRO A 738 44.30 -14.70 -18.95
C PRO A 738 43.44 -15.95 -18.68
N ARG A 739 43.93 -16.92 -17.89
CA ARG A 739 43.11 -18.02 -17.38
C ARG A 739 42.24 -17.57 -16.21
N LYS A 740 41.16 -16.89 -16.61
CA LYS A 740 39.90 -16.65 -15.88
C LYS A 740 40.02 -16.15 -14.43
N PHE A 741 39.53 -14.93 -14.23
CA PHE A 741 38.62 -14.70 -13.10
C PHE A 741 37.52 -15.75 -13.25
N GLU A 742 37.47 -16.77 -12.38
CA GLU A 742 36.30 -17.64 -12.28
C GLU A 742 35.22 -16.94 -11.46
N THR A 743 34.80 -15.79 -11.99
CA THR A 743 33.36 -15.58 -12.14
C THR A 743 32.84 -16.84 -12.84
N MET A 744 32.00 -17.60 -12.15
CA MET A 744 31.47 -18.83 -12.71
C MET A 744 30.71 -18.47 -13.98
N ARG A 745 31.27 -18.80 -15.15
CA ARG A 745 30.50 -18.91 -16.39
C ARG A 745 29.65 -20.17 -16.30
N VAL A 746 28.69 -20.16 -15.39
CA VAL A 746 27.43 -20.88 -15.59
C VAL A 746 26.93 -20.33 -16.93
N LYS A 747 26.94 -21.15 -17.98
CA LYS A 747 26.24 -20.79 -19.21
C LYS A 747 24.78 -20.69 -18.80
N LEU A 748 24.19 -19.49 -18.85
CA LEU A 748 22.78 -19.29 -18.49
C LEU A 748 21.94 -20.14 -19.43
N GLU A 749 21.32 -21.18 -18.88
CA GLU A 749 20.40 -22.04 -19.60
C GLU A 749 19.01 -21.39 -19.63
N ILE A 750 18.12 -21.91 -20.48
CA ILE A 750 16.73 -21.41 -20.55
C ILE A 750 16.02 -21.44 -19.18
N ILE A 751 16.39 -22.39 -18.31
CA ILE A 751 15.87 -22.49 -16.94
C ILE A 751 16.38 -21.36 -16.03
N ASP A 752 17.64 -20.91 -16.19
CA ASP A 752 18.14 -19.76 -15.44
C ASP A 752 17.40 -18.48 -15.85
N TRP A 753 17.10 -18.32 -17.14
CA TRP A 753 16.28 -17.22 -17.65
C TRP A 753 14.83 -17.24 -17.16
N LEU A 754 14.23 -18.43 -16.97
CA LEU A 754 12.90 -18.55 -16.37
C LEU A 754 12.90 -18.12 -14.88
N VAL A 755 13.95 -18.38 -14.11
CA VAL A 755 14.02 -17.92 -12.71
C VAL A 755 14.29 -16.40 -12.63
N ILE A 756 15.04 -15.85 -13.59
CA ILE A 756 15.22 -14.39 -13.73
C ILE A 756 13.90 -13.72 -14.12
N ALA A 757 13.14 -14.27 -15.08
CA ALA A 757 11.85 -13.73 -15.48
C ALA A 757 10.83 -13.76 -14.34
N TRP A 758 10.75 -14.87 -13.58
CA TRP A 758 9.92 -14.98 -12.37
C TRP A 758 10.19 -13.86 -11.37
N LEU A 759 11.46 -13.59 -11.06
CA LEU A 759 11.86 -12.49 -10.17
C LEU A 759 11.50 -11.10 -10.71
N ILE A 760 11.71 -10.86 -12.00
CA ILE A 760 11.41 -9.57 -12.63
C ILE A 760 9.90 -9.32 -12.65
N LEU A 761 9.09 -10.34 -12.97
CA LEU A 761 7.62 -10.21 -12.97
C LEU A 761 7.08 -9.98 -11.56
N GLY A 762 7.56 -10.69 -10.54
CA GLY A 762 7.18 -10.43 -9.15
C GLY A 762 7.58 -9.02 -8.67
N LEU A 763 8.75 -8.53 -9.07
CA LEU A 763 9.20 -7.17 -8.73
C LEU A 763 8.37 -6.09 -9.45
N ILE A 764 7.92 -6.36 -10.68
CA ILE A 764 7.00 -5.50 -11.42
C ILE A 764 5.60 -5.53 -10.77
N ALA A 765 5.13 -6.70 -10.30
CA ALA A 765 3.83 -6.83 -9.65
C ALA A 765 3.71 -6.06 -8.33
N LEU A 766 4.82 -5.89 -7.59
CA LEU A 766 4.87 -4.97 -6.45
C LEU A 766 4.53 -3.51 -6.78
N THR A 767 4.62 -3.08 -8.06
CA THR A 767 4.37 -1.67 -8.42
C THR A 767 2.88 -1.33 -8.49
N TYR A 768 2.01 -2.29 -8.83
CA TYR A 768 0.56 -2.11 -8.97
C TYR A 768 -0.29 -2.84 -7.92
N SER A 769 0.29 -3.66 -7.04
CA SER A 769 -0.44 -4.28 -5.92
C SER A 769 -0.93 -3.20 -4.93
N GLU A 770 -2.21 -3.21 -4.55
CA GLU A 770 -2.78 -2.21 -3.62
C GLU A 770 -2.20 -2.33 -2.20
N ARG A 771 -2.40 -3.49 -1.55
CA ARG A 771 -2.01 -3.76 -0.15
C ARG A 771 -0.52 -4.10 -0.07
N ARG A 772 0.33 -3.07 -0.21
CA ARG A 772 1.80 -3.13 -0.30
C ARG A 772 2.46 -4.03 0.76
N ALA A 773 1.97 -4.02 2.00
CA ALA A 773 2.54 -4.83 3.09
C ALA A 773 2.36 -6.35 2.87
N VAL A 774 1.19 -6.76 2.34
CA VAL A 774 0.88 -8.15 2.00
C VAL A 774 1.68 -8.55 0.75
N ALA A 775 1.62 -7.72 -0.30
CA ALA A 775 2.33 -7.93 -1.56
C ALA A 775 3.86 -8.07 -1.37
N LEU A 776 4.46 -7.25 -0.51
CA LEU A 776 5.88 -7.34 -0.16
C LEU A 776 6.23 -8.66 0.55
N THR A 777 5.30 -9.21 1.35
CA THR A 777 5.47 -10.49 2.04
C THR A 777 5.36 -11.67 1.07
N ASP A 778 4.43 -11.63 0.11
CA ASP A 778 4.33 -12.61 -0.99
C ASP A 778 5.57 -12.57 -1.89
N PHE A 779 6.01 -11.39 -2.34
CA PHE A 779 7.27 -11.25 -3.07
C PHE A 779 8.46 -11.79 -2.30
N ARG A 780 8.57 -11.49 -0.99
CA ARG A 780 9.66 -12.00 -0.15
C ARG A 780 9.67 -13.52 -0.09
N THR A 781 8.52 -14.14 0.18
CA THR A 781 8.41 -15.56 0.56
C THR A 781 8.18 -16.52 -0.62
N ILE A 782 7.46 -16.11 -1.66
CA ILE A 782 7.15 -16.92 -2.85
C ILE A 782 8.10 -16.64 -4.03
N PHE A 783 8.55 -15.40 -4.21
CA PHE A 783 9.39 -15.04 -5.35
C PHE A 783 10.88 -15.02 -4.99
N LEU A 784 11.28 -14.11 -4.11
CA LEU A 784 12.67 -13.80 -3.80
C LEU A 784 13.37 -14.98 -3.11
N GLN A 785 12.79 -15.52 -2.06
CA GLN A 785 13.38 -16.61 -1.29
C GLN A 785 13.59 -17.91 -2.10
N PRO A 786 12.59 -18.48 -2.81
CA PRO A 786 12.80 -19.70 -3.60
C PRO A 786 13.79 -19.50 -4.76
N ALA A 787 13.83 -18.31 -5.36
CA ALA A 787 14.82 -17.98 -6.39
C ALA A 787 16.24 -17.82 -5.81
N ILE A 788 16.40 -17.31 -4.59
CA ILE A 788 17.69 -17.32 -3.87
C ILE A 788 18.14 -18.76 -3.60
N PHE A 789 17.23 -19.66 -3.21
CA PHE A 789 17.53 -21.09 -3.07
C PHE A 789 18.01 -21.71 -4.39
N TYR A 790 17.34 -21.42 -5.52
CA TYR A 790 17.79 -21.81 -6.86
C TYR A 790 19.18 -21.24 -7.21
N LEU A 791 19.43 -19.96 -6.93
CA LEU A 791 20.71 -19.29 -7.20
C LEU A 791 21.87 -19.94 -6.44
N ILE A 792 21.69 -20.23 -5.15
CA ILE A 792 22.69 -20.91 -4.32
C ILE A 792 22.91 -22.35 -4.83
N LEU A 793 21.83 -23.04 -5.23
CA LEU A 793 21.91 -24.37 -5.82
C LEU A 793 22.71 -24.36 -7.14
N ARG A 794 22.49 -23.41 -8.06
CA ARG A 794 23.29 -23.27 -9.30
C ARG A 794 24.74 -22.90 -9.00
N TYR A 795 25.00 -22.00 -8.05
CA TYR A 795 26.36 -21.62 -7.65
C TYR A 795 27.17 -22.81 -7.07
N VAL A 796 26.52 -23.69 -6.32
CA VAL A 796 27.15 -24.88 -5.73
C VAL A 796 27.55 -25.92 -6.79
N GLN A 797 27.02 -25.83 -8.02
CA GLN A 797 27.25 -26.77 -9.13
C GLN A 797 27.09 -28.25 -8.69
N PRO A 798 25.92 -28.62 -8.15
CA PRO A 798 25.66 -29.93 -7.56
C PRO A 798 26.06 -31.09 -8.46
N ASP A 799 26.64 -32.11 -7.85
CA ASP A 799 26.84 -33.42 -8.47
C ASP A 799 25.61 -34.30 -8.25
N ILE A 800 25.61 -35.49 -8.87
CA ILE A 800 24.51 -36.45 -8.73
C ILE A 800 24.32 -36.95 -7.29
N VAL A 801 25.36 -36.89 -6.43
CA VAL A 801 25.25 -37.23 -5.02
C VAL A 801 24.48 -36.16 -4.26
N LEU A 802 24.74 -34.87 -4.50
CA LEU A 802 23.99 -33.78 -3.89
C LEU A 802 22.54 -33.71 -4.39
N LEU A 803 22.29 -33.83 -5.70
CA LEU A 803 20.91 -33.90 -6.21
C LEU A 803 20.12 -35.06 -5.58
N ARG A 804 20.76 -36.23 -5.42
CA ARG A 804 20.17 -37.35 -4.68
C ARG A 804 19.89 -36.97 -3.22
N ARG A 805 20.86 -36.38 -2.49
CA ARG A 805 20.68 -35.97 -1.09
C ARG A 805 19.51 -34.99 -0.92
N LEU A 806 19.32 -34.05 -1.86
CA LEU A 806 18.22 -33.08 -1.84
C LEU A 806 16.85 -33.75 -2.01
N ILE A 807 16.68 -34.65 -2.97
CA ILE A 807 15.42 -35.41 -3.11
C ILE A 807 15.18 -36.33 -1.90
N PHE A 808 16.21 -36.91 -1.29
CA PHE A 808 16.05 -37.65 -0.04
C PHE A 808 15.71 -36.75 1.17
N ALA A 809 16.07 -35.46 1.17
CA ALA A 809 15.64 -34.50 2.19
C ALA A 809 14.14 -34.19 2.07
N VAL A 810 13.64 -33.94 0.84
CA VAL A 810 12.21 -33.72 0.59
C VAL A 810 11.38 -34.99 0.89
N ILE A 811 11.90 -36.18 0.54
CA ILE A 811 11.28 -37.46 0.92
C ILE A 811 11.25 -37.65 2.44
N ALA A 812 12.30 -37.24 3.16
CA ALA A 812 12.33 -37.30 4.62
C ALA A 812 11.32 -36.32 5.26
N ALA A 813 11.15 -35.12 4.68
CA ALA A 813 10.11 -34.20 5.11
C ALA A 813 8.69 -34.77 4.85
N ALA A 814 8.46 -35.33 3.65
CA ALA A 814 7.20 -36.02 3.32
C ALA A 814 6.91 -37.24 4.20
N LEU A 815 7.94 -37.98 4.62
CA LEU A 815 7.82 -39.04 5.62
C LEU A 815 7.34 -38.50 6.97
N VAL A 816 7.89 -37.39 7.45
CA VAL A 816 7.46 -36.73 8.69
C VAL A 816 6.02 -36.21 8.56
N VAL A 817 5.69 -35.50 7.47
CA VAL A 817 4.33 -35.03 7.16
C VAL A 817 3.32 -36.21 7.13
N SER A 818 3.67 -37.30 6.45
CA SER A 818 2.78 -38.48 6.38
C SER A 818 2.59 -39.13 7.75
N THR A 819 3.66 -39.22 8.55
CA THR A 819 3.62 -39.81 9.90
C THR A 819 2.78 -38.96 10.87
N ILE A 820 2.94 -37.63 10.85
CA ILE A 820 2.16 -36.70 11.67
C ILE A 820 0.66 -36.79 11.32
N GLY A 821 0.31 -36.75 10.03
CA GLY A 821 -1.08 -36.80 9.59
C GLY A 821 -1.78 -38.13 9.88
N ILE A 822 -1.06 -39.25 9.74
CA ILE A 822 -1.60 -40.57 10.10
C ILE A 822 -1.73 -40.70 11.61
N TYR A 823 -0.79 -40.17 12.39
CA TYR A 823 -0.89 -40.15 13.86
C TYR A 823 -2.08 -39.31 14.34
N GLN A 824 -2.29 -38.11 13.80
CA GLN A 824 -3.47 -37.27 14.07
C GLN A 824 -4.78 -38.04 13.81
N MET A 825 -4.91 -38.64 12.62
CA MET A 825 -6.09 -39.42 12.23
C MET A 825 -6.36 -40.62 13.17
N LEU A 826 -5.31 -41.20 13.76
CA LEU A 826 -5.41 -42.28 14.76
C LEU A 826 -5.65 -41.77 16.19
N ALA A 827 -5.25 -40.54 16.51
CA ALA A 827 -5.42 -39.92 17.82
C ALA A 827 -6.82 -39.29 18.01
N GLY A 828 -7.47 -38.89 16.92
CA GLY A 828 -8.77 -38.21 16.92
C GLY A 828 -8.76 -36.85 16.23
N THR A 829 -7.58 -36.31 15.91
CA THR A 829 -7.43 -35.04 15.19
C THR A 829 -7.66 -35.24 13.68
N PHE A 830 -8.73 -34.65 13.16
CA PHE A 830 -9.00 -34.57 11.72
C PHE A 830 -9.84 -33.33 11.39
N ILE A 831 -9.86 -32.93 10.12
CA ILE A 831 -10.78 -31.91 9.62
C ILE A 831 -12.01 -32.64 9.06
N GLU A 832 -13.20 -32.34 9.55
CA GLU A 832 -14.45 -32.80 8.94
C GLU A 832 -14.83 -31.90 7.75
N ALA A 833 -15.44 -32.50 6.74
CA ALA A 833 -16.00 -31.83 5.58
C ALA A 833 -17.51 -32.13 5.45
N GLU A 834 -18.14 -31.62 4.38
CA GLU A 834 -19.51 -31.97 3.97
C GLU A 834 -19.83 -33.46 4.21
N ALA A 835 -21.00 -33.71 4.80
CA ALA A 835 -21.47 -35.03 5.22
C ALA A 835 -20.57 -35.78 6.25
N GLY A 836 -19.76 -35.07 7.04
CA GLY A 836 -18.99 -35.64 8.16
C GLY A 836 -17.73 -36.41 7.74
N ALA A 837 -17.23 -36.20 6.52
CA ALA A 837 -16.07 -36.92 6.00
C ALA A 837 -14.77 -36.46 6.67
N ARG A 838 -14.05 -37.38 7.34
CA ARG A 838 -12.82 -37.10 8.09
C ARG A 838 -11.57 -37.03 7.19
N ARG A 839 -10.81 -35.94 7.26
CA ARG A 839 -9.70 -35.64 6.34
C ARG A 839 -8.38 -35.35 7.07
N LEU A 840 -7.28 -35.89 6.53
CA LEU A 840 -5.91 -35.69 7.01
C LEU A 840 -5.35 -34.37 6.50
N ALA A 841 -4.89 -33.51 7.43
CA ALA A 841 -4.24 -32.23 7.11
C ALA A 841 -2.76 -32.16 7.55
N SER A 842 -2.34 -32.96 8.54
CA SER A 842 -0.95 -33.03 9.01
C SER A 842 -0.44 -31.68 9.57
N VAL A 843 0.66 -31.17 9.02
CA VAL A 843 1.28 -29.87 9.35
C VAL A 843 0.62 -28.69 8.63
N TYR A 844 -0.40 -28.95 7.80
CA TYR A 844 -1.12 -27.94 7.03
C TYR A 844 -2.51 -27.69 7.64
N GLY A 845 -3.02 -26.46 7.51
CA GLY A 845 -4.41 -26.13 7.84
C GLY A 845 -5.45 -26.64 6.84
N SER A 846 -5.03 -27.20 5.69
CA SER A 846 -5.89 -27.72 4.64
C SER A 846 -5.41 -29.11 4.17
N PRO A 847 -6.30 -30.11 4.03
CA PRO A 847 -5.95 -31.41 3.45
C PRO A 847 -5.47 -31.31 2.00
N ASN A 848 -5.93 -30.29 1.24
CA ASN A 848 -5.51 -30.10 -0.14
C ASN A 848 -4.02 -29.73 -0.22
N ASN A 849 -3.53 -28.87 0.68
CA ASN A 849 -2.13 -28.46 0.74
C ASN A 849 -1.21 -29.65 1.03
N ALA A 850 -1.60 -30.52 1.97
CA ALA A 850 -0.90 -31.78 2.22
C ALA A 850 -0.86 -32.66 0.96
N ALA A 851 -1.96 -32.78 0.22
CA ALA A 851 -2.02 -33.56 -1.01
C ALA A 851 -1.18 -32.95 -2.16
N LEU A 852 -1.16 -31.61 -2.28
CA LEU A 852 -0.35 -30.86 -3.25
C LEU A 852 1.16 -31.08 -3.06
N PHE A 853 1.61 -31.17 -1.80
CA PHE A 853 3.00 -31.50 -1.48
C PHE A 853 3.31 -32.99 -1.69
N LEU A 854 2.55 -33.90 -1.05
CA LEU A 854 2.82 -35.35 -1.12
C LEU A 854 2.75 -35.88 -2.57
N GLY A 855 1.84 -35.34 -3.40
CA GLY A 855 1.70 -35.69 -4.82
C GLY A 855 2.92 -35.32 -5.69
N ARG A 856 3.76 -34.36 -5.25
CA ARG A 856 5.03 -34.03 -5.92
C ARG A 856 6.15 -35.00 -5.56
N VAL A 857 6.06 -35.66 -4.40
CA VAL A 857 7.11 -36.54 -3.86
C VAL A 857 6.90 -38.00 -4.28
N LEU A 858 5.65 -38.47 -4.31
CA LEU A 858 5.32 -39.85 -4.66
C LEU A 858 5.86 -40.31 -6.04
N PRO A 859 5.87 -39.47 -7.10
CA PRO A 859 6.49 -39.82 -8.39
C PRO A 859 8.00 -40.12 -8.31
N PHE A 860 8.75 -39.50 -7.39
CA PHE A 860 10.17 -39.84 -7.20
C PHE A 860 10.34 -41.22 -6.57
N LEU A 861 9.51 -41.56 -5.57
CA LEU A 861 9.54 -42.89 -4.95
C LEU A 861 9.28 -43.99 -5.99
N ILE A 862 8.25 -43.79 -6.84
CA ILE A 862 7.88 -44.71 -7.93
C ILE A 862 9.00 -44.79 -8.98
N ALA A 863 9.56 -43.65 -9.41
CA ALA A 863 10.65 -43.63 -10.39
C ALA A 863 11.92 -44.33 -9.88
N ILE A 864 12.30 -44.12 -8.61
CA ILE A 864 13.45 -44.79 -7.97
C ILE A 864 13.17 -46.29 -7.82
N ALA A 865 11.97 -46.68 -7.39
CA ALA A 865 11.58 -48.09 -7.26
C ALA A 865 11.66 -48.85 -8.59
N LEU A 866 11.10 -48.28 -9.67
CA LEU A 866 11.07 -48.91 -10.99
C LEU A 866 12.45 -48.94 -11.66
N VAL A 867 13.21 -47.83 -11.64
CA VAL A 867 14.56 -47.77 -12.25
C VAL A 867 15.53 -48.71 -11.52
N PHE A 868 15.40 -48.86 -10.19
CA PHE A 868 16.30 -49.71 -9.40
C PHE A 868 15.66 -51.00 -8.89
N GLN A 869 14.60 -51.51 -9.55
CA GLN A 869 13.85 -52.72 -9.17
C GLN A 869 14.73 -53.95 -8.82
N HIS A 870 15.88 -54.10 -9.49
CA HIS A 870 16.81 -55.20 -9.25
C HIS A 870 17.52 -55.13 -7.87
N ARG A 871 17.55 -53.95 -7.22
CA ARG A 871 18.17 -53.72 -5.91
C ARG A 871 17.16 -53.96 -4.79
N LYS A 872 16.83 -55.22 -4.51
CA LYS A 872 15.77 -55.65 -3.56
C LYS A 872 15.66 -54.79 -2.27
N LYS A 873 16.76 -54.52 -1.56
CA LYS A 873 16.75 -53.68 -0.34
C LYS A 873 16.26 -52.24 -0.57
N LEU A 874 16.63 -51.62 -1.70
CA LEU A 874 16.16 -50.29 -2.08
C LEU A 874 14.69 -50.33 -2.55
N LEU A 875 14.31 -51.35 -3.33
CA LEU A 875 12.92 -51.54 -3.76
C LEU A 875 11.97 -51.66 -2.56
N ILE A 876 12.30 -52.50 -1.57
CA ILE A 876 11.50 -52.66 -0.34
C ILE A 876 11.39 -51.33 0.43
N ALA A 877 12.50 -50.60 0.58
CA ALA A 877 12.48 -49.30 1.25
C ALA A 877 11.62 -48.25 0.51
N MET A 878 11.66 -48.22 -0.83
CA MET A 878 10.80 -47.32 -1.61
C MET A 878 9.33 -47.74 -1.53
N LEU A 879 9.03 -49.05 -1.54
CA LEU A 879 7.65 -49.55 -1.40
C LEU A 879 7.05 -49.19 -0.04
N ILE A 880 7.80 -49.33 1.06
CA ILE A 880 7.34 -48.92 2.41
C ILE A 880 7.02 -47.43 2.45
N LEU A 881 7.90 -46.58 1.87
CA LEU A 881 7.67 -45.14 1.78
C LEU A 881 6.50 -44.79 0.86
N MET A 882 6.32 -45.50 -0.25
CA MET A 882 5.15 -45.35 -1.14
C MET A 882 3.84 -45.70 -0.43
N THR A 883 3.81 -46.77 0.36
CA THR A 883 2.61 -47.15 1.13
C THR A 883 2.24 -46.06 2.13
N LEU A 884 3.21 -45.51 2.87
CA LEU A 884 2.95 -44.50 3.89
C LEU A 884 2.60 -43.11 3.30
N VAL A 885 3.35 -42.66 2.29
CA VAL A 885 3.07 -41.37 1.60
C VAL A 885 1.78 -41.46 0.79
N GLY A 886 1.53 -42.62 0.16
CA GLY A 886 0.31 -42.88 -0.61
C GLY A 886 -0.93 -42.97 0.29
N SER A 887 -0.87 -43.66 1.42
CA SER A 887 -2.01 -43.72 2.36
C SER A 887 -2.30 -42.35 2.97
N ALA A 888 -1.27 -41.59 3.37
CA ALA A 888 -1.45 -40.21 3.84
C ALA A 888 -2.10 -39.31 2.78
N LEU A 889 -1.65 -39.41 1.51
CA LEU A 889 -2.24 -38.67 0.39
C LEU A 889 -3.72 -39.04 0.16
N LEU A 890 -4.07 -40.33 0.16
CA LEU A 890 -5.46 -40.77 0.00
C LEU A 890 -6.36 -40.30 1.16
N LEU A 891 -5.85 -40.32 2.39
CA LEU A 891 -6.57 -39.83 3.59
C LEU A 891 -6.82 -38.32 3.61
N THR A 892 -6.20 -37.52 2.73
CA THR A 892 -6.58 -36.11 2.53
C THR A 892 -7.97 -35.95 1.89
N GLN A 893 -8.43 -36.98 1.17
CA GLN A 893 -9.61 -36.97 0.32
C GLN A 893 -9.66 -35.80 -0.69
N SER A 894 -8.50 -35.25 -1.12
CA SER A 894 -8.49 -34.23 -2.18
C SER A 894 -8.88 -34.85 -3.54
N ALA A 895 -10.01 -34.42 -4.09
CA ALA A 895 -10.46 -34.81 -5.42
C ALA A 895 -9.43 -34.44 -6.51
N GLY A 896 -8.81 -33.26 -6.41
CA GLY A 896 -7.76 -32.82 -7.34
C GLY A 896 -6.52 -33.71 -7.31
N ALA A 897 -6.14 -34.24 -6.13
CA ALA A 897 -5.05 -35.19 -6.02
C ALA A 897 -5.43 -36.59 -6.55
N ILE A 898 -6.62 -37.08 -6.20
CA ILE A 898 -7.05 -38.46 -6.47
C ILE A 898 -7.43 -38.66 -7.94
N PHE A 899 -8.17 -37.72 -8.55
CA PHE A 899 -8.69 -37.88 -9.92
C PHE A 899 -7.81 -37.23 -11.00
N LEU A 900 -6.99 -36.22 -10.66
CA LEU A 900 -6.12 -35.53 -11.62
C LEU A 900 -4.63 -35.75 -11.32
N GLY A 901 -4.13 -35.19 -10.21
CA GLY A 901 -2.69 -35.12 -9.88
C GLY A 901 -1.97 -36.47 -9.95
N LEU A 902 -2.42 -37.45 -9.14
CA LEU A 902 -1.80 -38.76 -9.04
C LEU A 902 -1.96 -39.61 -10.32
N PRO A 903 -3.14 -39.73 -10.97
CA PRO A 903 -3.28 -40.47 -12.23
C PRO A 903 -2.38 -39.94 -13.34
N PHE A 904 -2.39 -38.63 -13.61
CA PHE A 904 -1.55 -38.05 -14.68
C PHE A 904 -0.06 -38.17 -14.38
N ALA A 905 0.36 -38.00 -13.12
CA ALA A 905 1.76 -38.18 -12.73
C ALA A 905 2.23 -39.64 -12.88
N LEU A 906 1.40 -40.62 -12.50
CA LEU A 906 1.73 -42.04 -12.66
C LEU A 906 1.75 -42.46 -14.13
N ILE A 907 0.81 -41.99 -14.95
CA ILE A 907 0.85 -42.15 -16.41
C ILE A 907 2.17 -41.59 -16.97
N THR A 908 2.57 -40.39 -16.57
CA THR A 908 3.84 -39.77 -16.99
C THR A 908 5.05 -40.64 -16.65
N VAL A 909 5.14 -41.14 -15.41
CA VAL A 909 6.24 -42.04 -14.99
C VAL A 909 6.25 -43.35 -15.81
N LEU A 910 5.08 -43.95 -16.05
CA LEU A 910 4.95 -45.18 -16.84
C LEU A 910 5.32 -44.98 -18.32
N VAL A 911 4.84 -43.91 -18.96
CA VAL A 911 5.19 -43.57 -20.35
C VAL A 911 6.68 -43.26 -20.48
N ALA A 912 7.23 -42.44 -19.57
CA ALA A 912 8.63 -42.05 -19.57
C ALA A 912 9.57 -43.26 -19.48
N LEU A 913 9.26 -44.24 -18.62
CA LEU A 913 10.06 -45.46 -18.48
C LEU A 913 9.77 -46.48 -19.59
N PHE A 914 8.52 -46.87 -19.82
CA PHE A 914 8.18 -48.03 -20.66
C PHE A 914 7.82 -47.69 -22.13
N GLY A 915 7.62 -46.42 -22.47
CA GLY A 915 7.23 -45.99 -23.83
C GLY A 915 5.95 -46.68 -24.28
N ARG A 916 5.88 -47.17 -25.53
CA ARG A 916 4.70 -47.91 -26.04
C ARG A 916 4.31 -49.15 -25.22
N ARG A 917 5.21 -49.72 -24.41
CA ARG A 917 4.89 -50.86 -23.51
C ARG A 917 4.08 -50.44 -22.28
N SER A 918 4.00 -49.14 -21.99
CA SER A 918 3.19 -48.60 -20.88
C SER A 918 1.68 -48.77 -21.08
N LEU A 919 1.20 -49.03 -22.31
CA LEU A 919 -0.23 -49.19 -22.59
C LEU A 919 -0.89 -50.24 -21.68
N ARG A 920 -0.27 -51.40 -21.44
CA ARG A 920 -0.84 -52.45 -20.56
C ARG A 920 -1.05 -51.98 -19.11
N PRO A 921 -0.02 -51.49 -18.37
CA PRO A 921 -0.24 -50.97 -17.02
C PRO A 921 -1.08 -49.69 -16.98
N ILE A 922 -1.12 -48.87 -18.05
CA ILE A 922 -2.01 -47.69 -18.12
C ILE A 922 -3.47 -48.12 -18.28
N THR A 923 -3.79 -49.09 -19.13
CA THR A 923 -5.16 -49.65 -19.23
C THR A 923 -5.58 -50.32 -17.92
N ALA A 924 -4.68 -51.05 -17.25
CA ALA A 924 -4.96 -51.62 -15.93
C ALA A 924 -5.21 -50.53 -14.87
N LEU A 925 -4.39 -49.46 -14.85
CA LEU A 925 -4.58 -48.31 -13.98
C LEU A 925 -5.88 -47.56 -14.28
N PHE A 926 -6.25 -47.42 -15.55
CA PHE A 926 -7.50 -46.77 -15.97
C PHE A 926 -8.73 -47.58 -15.53
N LEU A 927 -8.71 -48.91 -15.69
CA LEU A 927 -9.79 -49.78 -15.21
C LEU A 927 -9.90 -49.80 -13.68
N LEU A 928 -8.75 -49.82 -12.97
CA LEU A 928 -8.72 -49.69 -11.51
C LEU A 928 -9.20 -48.30 -11.05
N GLY A 929 -8.83 -47.24 -11.77
CA GLY A 929 -9.28 -45.87 -11.52
C GLY A 929 -10.78 -45.71 -11.75
N LEU A 930 -11.32 -46.26 -12.83
CA LEU A 930 -12.75 -46.26 -13.14
C LEU A 930 -13.55 -47.04 -12.07
N LEU A 931 -13.07 -48.20 -11.62
CA LEU A 931 -13.64 -48.93 -10.50
C LEU A 931 -13.56 -48.12 -9.19
N ALA A 932 -12.42 -47.48 -8.92
CA ALA A 932 -12.26 -46.63 -7.74
C ALA A 932 -13.17 -45.41 -7.77
N THR A 933 -13.42 -44.79 -8.94
CA THR A 933 -14.39 -43.70 -9.12
C THR A 933 -15.82 -44.20 -8.90
N MET A 934 -16.19 -45.37 -9.42
CA MET A 934 -17.50 -45.98 -9.18
C MET A 934 -17.76 -46.25 -7.69
N ILE A 935 -16.72 -46.64 -6.94
CA ILE A 935 -16.79 -46.81 -5.47
C ILE A 935 -16.79 -45.45 -4.76
N ALA A 936 -16.00 -44.48 -5.23
CA ALA A 936 -15.90 -43.15 -4.62
C ALA A 936 -17.22 -42.38 -4.71
N VAL A 937 -17.90 -42.38 -5.85
CA VAL A 937 -19.19 -41.66 -6.05
C VAL A 937 -20.31 -42.21 -5.15
N GLN A 938 -20.18 -43.44 -4.62
CA GLN A 938 -21.08 -44.00 -3.61
C GLN A 938 -20.81 -43.48 -2.19
N MET A 939 -19.74 -42.70 -1.98
CA MET A 939 -19.44 -42.03 -0.72
C MET A 939 -20.04 -40.61 -0.73
N PRO A 940 -20.73 -40.16 0.34
CA PRO A 940 -21.40 -38.86 0.37
C PRO A 940 -20.52 -37.66 -0.02
N ARG A 941 -19.20 -37.72 0.22
CA ARG A 941 -18.26 -36.65 -0.14
C ARG A 941 -18.09 -36.45 -1.67
N PHE A 942 -18.33 -37.48 -2.47
CA PHE A 942 -18.11 -37.49 -3.92
C PHE A 942 -19.38 -37.74 -4.75
N GLU A 943 -20.54 -37.85 -4.10
CA GLU A 943 -21.84 -37.99 -4.77
C GLU A 943 -22.12 -36.82 -5.73
N ARG A 944 -21.84 -35.58 -5.29
CA ARG A 944 -22.06 -34.35 -6.07
C ARG A 944 -20.86 -33.89 -6.91
N LEU A 945 -19.87 -34.74 -7.18
CA LEU A 945 -18.64 -34.34 -7.90
C LEU A 945 -18.90 -33.89 -9.36
N LEU A 946 -20.07 -34.19 -9.92
CA LEU A 946 -20.51 -33.77 -11.26
C LEU A 946 -21.66 -32.74 -11.24
N ASP A 947 -22.11 -32.32 -10.06
CA ASP A 947 -23.03 -31.18 -9.94
C ASP A 947 -22.27 -29.89 -10.24
N LEU A 948 -22.92 -28.97 -10.95
CA LEU A 948 -22.45 -27.62 -11.29
C LEU A 948 -23.43 -26.52 -10.82
N THR A 949 -24.56 -26.92 -10.23
CA THR A 949 -25.65 -26.07 -9.73
C THR A 949 -25.67 -25.92 -8.22
N SER A 950 -24.95 -26.78 -7.48
CA SER A 950 -24.77 -26.65 -6.03
C SER A 950 -23.37 -27.05 -5.56
N GLY A 951 -22.97 -26.53 -4.40
CA GLY A 951 -21.74 -26.91 -3.69
C GLY A 951 -20.43 -26.49 -4.37
N THR A 952 -19.31 -27.09 -3.93
CA THR A 952 -17.93 -26.62 -4.24
C THR A 952 -17.56 -26.46 -5.72
N ASN A 953 -18.30 -27.07 -6.66
CA ASN A 953 -18.09 -26.86 -8.10
C ASN A 953 -18.80 -25.61 -8.62
N PHE A 954 -19.99 -25.29 -8.11
CA PHE A 954 -20.71 -24.06 -8.41
C PHE A 954 -19.89 -22.84 -7.94
N TYR A 955 -19.41 -22.86 -6.69
CA TYR A 955 -18.55 -21.79 -6.17
C TYR A 955 -17.24 -21.64 -6.97
N ARG A 956 -16.60 -22.74 -7.42
CA ARG A 956 -15.47 -22.65 -8.36
C ARG A 956 -15.80 -21.90 -9.64
N ILE A 957 -16.97 -22.13 -10.24
CA ILE A 957 -17.38 -21.43 -11.47
C ILE A 957 -17.59 -19.93 -11.20
N ARG A 958 -18.26 -19.58 -10.10
CA ARG A 958 -18.45 -18.18 -9.69
C ARG A 958 -17.12 -17.48 -9.37
N VAL A 959 -16.20 -18.17 -8.71
CA VAL A 959 -14.81 -17.73 -8.45
C VAL A 959 -14.03 -17.52 -9.76
N TRP A 960 -14.24 -18.35 -10.78
CA TRP A 960 -13.63 -18.16 -12.10
C TRP A 960 -14.21 -16.96 -12.85
N GLN A 961 -15.52 -16.69 -12.72
CA GLN A 961 -16.15 -15.50 -13.28
C GLN A 961 -15.71 -14.22 -12.55
N SER A 962 -15.58 -14.26 -11.23
CA SER A 962 -15.01 -13.16 -10.43
C SER A 962 -13.57 -12.86 -10.86
N ALA A 963 -12.77 -13.91 -11.09
CA ALA A 963 -11.41 -13.80 -11.62
C ALA A 963 -11.37 -13.27 -13.07
N GLU A 964 -12.33 -13.64 -13.92
CA GLU A 964 -12.47 -13.10 -15.27
C GLU A 964 -12.79 -11.59 -15.26
N GLN A 965 -13.64 -11.12 -14.33
CA GLN A 965 -13.90 -9.69 -14.15
C GLN A 965 -12.70 -8.92 -13.62
N MET A 966 -11.98 -9.46 -12.63
CA MET A 966 -10.69 -8.89 -12.17
C MET A 966 -9.66 -8.80 -13.32
N ILE A 967 -9.68 -9.75 -14.26
CA ILE A 967 -8.85 -9.72 -15.48
C ILE A 967 -9.41 -8.70 -16.50
N GLY A 968 -10.73 -8.48 -16.56
CA GLY A 968 -11.37 -7.44 -17.38
C GLY A 968 -10.97 -6.02 -16.96
N ASP A 969 -10.98 -5.75 -15.65
CA ASP A 969 -10.55 -4.47 -15.07
C ASP A 969 -9.01 -4.28 -15.15
N HIS A 970 -8.25 -5.37 -15.03
CA HIS A 970 -6.79 -5.35 -14.97
C HIS A 970 -6.10 -6.31 -15.98
N PRO A 971 -6.33 -6.21 -17.31
CA PRO A 971 -5.93 -7.25 -18.26
C PRO A 971 -4.41 -7.37 -18.45
N ILE A 972 -3.68 -6.25 -18.33
CA ILE A 972 -2.23 -6.22 -18.52
C ILE A 972 -1.49 -6.59 -17.23
N THR A 973 -1.96 -6.11 -16.08
CA THR A 973 -1.29 -6.23 -14.77
C THR A 973 -1.82 -7.35 -13.88
N GLY A 974 -3.10 -7.70 -13.99
CA GLY A 974 -3.81 -8.33 -12.89
C GLY A 974 -3.92 -7.39 -11.68
N ILE A 975 -4.45 -7.93 -10.58
CA ILE A 975 -4.60 -7.26 -9.28
C ILE A 975 -3.28 -7.20 -8.47
N GLY A 976 -2.29 -8.03 -8.83
CA GLY A 976 -0.99 -8.07 -8.17
C GLY A 976 -0.87 -9.11 -7.05
N LEU A 977 0.22 -9.03 -6.31
CA LEU A 977 0.66 -10.08 -5.40
C LEU A 977 -0.23 -10.19 -4.16
N ASP A 978 -0.87 -11.35 -4.00
CA ASP A 978 -1.67 -11.73 -2.83
C ASP A 978 -2.86 -10.80 -2.50
N GLN A 979 -3.44 -10.18 -3.54
CA GLN A 979 -4.61 -9.30 -3.38
C GLN A 979 -5.96 -10.04 -3.44
N PHE A 980 -5.99 -11.26 -3.99
CA PHE A 980 -7.23 -11.95 -4.38
C PHE A 980 -8.27 -12.08 -3.27
N LEU A 981 -7.87 -12.44 -2.05
CA LEU A 981 -8.79 -12.60 -0.91
C LEU A 981 -9.61 -11.34 -0.63
N TYR A 982 -8.97 -10.17 -0.73
CA TYR A 982 -9.59 -8.89 -0.39
C TYR A 982 -10.49 -8.38 -1.52
N GLU A 983 -10.01 -8.48 -2.76
CA GLU A 983 -10.79 -8.09 -3.94
C GLU A 983 -12.00 -9.01 -4.15
N TYR A 984 -11.84 -10.33 -3.99
CA TYR A 984 -12.95 -11.26 -4.05
C TYR A 984 -13.98 -10.94 -2.96
N ARG A 985 -13.62 -11.03 -1.68
CA ARG A 985 -14.55 -10.83 -0.56
C ARG A 985 -15.27 -9.47 -0.57
N GLY A 986 -14.57 -8.39 -0.90
CA GLY A 986 -15.04 -7.01 -0.70
C GLY A 986 -15.39 -6.23 -1.96
N ARG A 987 -15.37 -6.85 -3.14
CA ARG A 987 -15.73 -6.20 -4.42
C ARG A 987 -16.31 -7.17 -5.45
N TYR A 988 -15.61 -8.23 -5.81
CA TYR A 988 -15.94 -9.10 -6.95
C TYR A 988 -16.72 -10.38 -6.59
N ILE A 989 -17.12 -10.58 -5.33
CA ILE A 989 -17.98 -11.70 -4.94
C ILE A 989 -19.36 -11.53 -5.55
N LEU A 990 -19.71 -12.42 -6.49
CA LEU A 990 -21.00 -12.36 -7.18
C LEU A 990 -22.16 -12.52 -6.18
N PRO A 991 -23.32 -11.84 -6.41
CA PRO A 991 -24.47 -11.89 -5.50
C PRO A 991 -24.93 -13.30 -5.11
N ASP A 992 -24.80 -14.29 -6.00
CA ASP A 992 -25.18 -15.69 -5.78
C ASP A 992 -24.02 -16.60 -5.33
N ALA A 993 -22.85 -16.03 -5.02
CA ALA A 993 -21.64 -16.74 -4.58
C ALA A 993 -21.28 -16.48 -3.09
N TRP A 994 -22.15 -15.78 -2.37
CA TRP A 994 -21.86 -15.18 -1.07
C TRP A 994 -21.51 -16.17 0.08
N GLU A 995 -21.89 -17.44 -0.06
CA GLU A 995 -21.66 -18.49 0.95
C GLU A 995 -20.19 -18.92 1.11
N GLU A 996 -19.35 -18.79 0.07
CA GLU A 996 -17.90 -19.04 0.13
C GLU A 996 -17.11 -17.71 -0.04
N PRO A 997 -17.06 -16.81 0.96
CA PRO A 997 -16.45 -15.48 0.82
C PRO A 997 -14.93 -15.43 1.09
N ASP A 998 -14.35 -16.45 1.71
CA ASP A 998 -13.01 -16.42 2.31
C ASP A 998 -11.92 -17.07 1.44
N LEU A 999 -12.14 -17.09 0.12
CA LEU A 999 -11.27 -17.78 -0.84
C LEU A 999 -10.08 -16.90 -1.25
N SER A 1000 -8.86 -17.44 -1.09
CA SER A 1000 -7.59 -16.68 -1.25
C SER A 1000 -6.91 -16.83 -2.61
N HIS A 1001 -7.46 -17.64 -3.52
CA HIS A 1001 -6.98 -17.82 -4.89
C HIS A 1001 -8.11 -18.36 -5.79
N PRO A 1002 -8.04 -18.18 -7.13
CA PRO A 1002 -9.13 -18.55 -8.05
C PRO A 1002 -9.26 -20.06 -8.33
N HIS A 1003 -8.74 -20.94 -7.47
CA HIS A 1003 -8.69 -22.40 -7.69
C HIS A 1003 -8.20 -22.87 -9.09
N ASN A 1004 -7.43 -22.06 -9.82
CA ASN A 1004 -6.94 -22.39 -11.16
C ASN A 1004 -5.61 -21.67 -11.42
N ILE A 1005 -4.56 -22.45 -11.69
CA ILE A 1005 -3.18 -21.98 -11.89
C ILE A 1005 -3.06 -20.95 -13.01
N VAL A 1006 -3.86 -21.02 -14.09
CA VAL A 1006 -3.76 -20.05 -15.19
C VAL A 1006 -4.32 -18.69 -14.76
N LEU A 1007 -5.44 -18.69 -14.04
CA LEU A 1007 -6.05 -17.48 -13.49
C LEU A 1007 -5.18 -16.87 -12.39
N ASP A 1008 -4.63 -17.69 -11.48
CA ASP A 1008 -3.74 -17.24 -10.39
C ASP A 1008 -2.46 -16.58 -10.93
N PHE A 1009 -1.86 -17.15 -11.99
CA PHE A 1009 -0.73 -16.51 -12.70
C PHE A 1009 -1.12 -15.20 -13.41
N TRP A 1010 -2.33 -15.07 -13.96
CA TRP A 1010 -2.78 -13.82 -14.58
C TRP A 1010 -3.09 -12.75 -13.53
N LEU A 1011 -3.79 -13.11 -12.45
CA LEU A 1011 -4.17 -12.17 -11.40
C LEU A 1011 -2.96 -11.65 -10.61
N ARG A 1012 -1.96 -12.50 -10.33
CA ARG A 1012 -0.76 -12.08 -9.57
C ARG A 1012 0.30 -11.35 -10.42
N LEU A 1013 0.44 -11.68 -11.72
CA LEU A 1013 1.57 -11.25 -12.56
C LEU A 1013 1.16 -10.67 -13.94
N GLY A 1014 -0.14 -10.50 -14.18
CA GLY A 1014 -0.69 -10.01 -15.43
C GLY A 1014 -0.59 -10.97 -16.61
N VAL A 1015 -0.87 -10.47 -17.81
CA VAL A 1015 -0.73 -11.24 -19.06
C VAL A 1015 0.71 -11.76 -19.26
N ALA A 1016 1.70 -11.03 -18.73
CA ALA A 1016 3.10 -11.45 -18.72
C ALA A 1016 3.34 -12.70 -17.85
N GLY A 1017 2.57 -12.89 -16.77
CA GLY A 1017 2.52 -14.12 -15.98
C GLY A 1017 2.03 -15.33 -16.78
N VAL A 1018 1.01 -15.16 -17.62
CA VAL A 1018 0.48 -16.22 -18.49
C VAL A 1018 1.49 -16.58 -19.59
N LEU A 1019 2.10 -15.58 -20.23
CA LEU A 1019 3.18 -15.79 -21.21
C LEU A 1019 4.38 -16.53 -20.57
N TYR A 1020 4.75 -16.15 -19.35
CA TYR A 1020 5.78 -16.84 -18.57
C TYR A 1020 5.39 -18.29 -18.27
N PHE A 1021 4.16 -18.55 -17.81
CA PHE A 1021 3.67 -19.88 -17.49
C PHE A 1021 3.71 -20.81 -18.71
N MET A 1022 3.22 -20.35 -19.87
CA MET A 1022 3.30 -21.11 -21.12
C MET A 1022 4.74 -21.40 -21.53
N ALA A 1023 5.64 -20.42 -21.45
CA ALA A 1023 7.05 -20.60 -21.75
C ALA A 1023 7.72 -21.61 -20.79
N ALA A 1024 7.41 -21.52 -19.49
CA ALA A 1024 7.90 -22.45 -18.48
C ALA A 1024 7.44 -23.88 -18.78
N VAL A 1025 6.13 -24.11 -18.97
CA VAL A 1025 5.56 -25.41 -19.33
C VAL A 1025 6.21 -26.00 -20.58
N PHE A 1026 6.38 -25.19 -21.64
CA PHE A 1026 7.02 -25.64 -22.88
C PHE A 1026 8.49 -26.03 -22.69
N PHE A 1027 9.32 -25.14 -22.14
CA PHE A 1027 10.77 -25.38 -22.01
C PHE A 1027 11.10 -26.45 -20.98
N ILE A 1028 10.38 -26.53 -19.86
CA ILE A 1028 10.52 -27.59 -18.85
C ILE A 1028 10.17 -28.95 -19.47
N SER A 1029 9.01 -29.06 -20.12
CA SER A 1029 8.56 -30.31 -20.75
C SER A 1029 9.52 -30.77 -21.84
N ARG A 1030 10.06 -29.85 -22.64
CA ARG A 1030 11.06 -30.14 -23.67
C ARG A 1030 12.37 -30.66 -23.08
N LEU A 1031 12.95 -29.96 -22.09
CA LEU A 1031 14.18 -30.42 -21.44
C LEU A 1031 13.99 -31.77 -20.74
N LEU A 1032 12.83 -32.02 -20.14
CA LEU A 1032 12.50 -33.31 -19.52
C LEU A 1032 12.42 -34.43 -20.57
N ALA A 1033 11.72 -34.22 -21.68
CA ALA A 1033 11.63 -35.18 -22.77
C ALA A 1033 13.03 -35.52 -23.33
N ASP A 1034 13.86 -34.50 -23.60
CA ASP A 1034 15.23 -34.67 -24.06
C ASP A 1034 16.10 -35.42 -23.04
N GLN A 1035 16.05 -35.05 -21.76
CA GLN A 1035 16.82 -35.75 -20.71
C GLN A 1035 16.39 -37.19 -20.51
N ILE A 1036 15.08 -37.45 -20.46
CA ILE A 1036 14.54 -38.80 -20.33
C ILE A 1036 14.99 -39.65 -21.53
N ALA A 1037 14.86 -39.15 -22.77
CA ALA A 1037 15.35 -39.84 -23.96
C ALA A 1037 16.86 -40.12 -23.90
N ARG A 1038 17.69 -39.15 -23.51
CA ARG A 1038 19.15 -39.30 -23.37
C ARG A 1038 19.54 -40.32 -22.30
N PHE A 1039 18.83 -40.40 -21.17
CA PHE A 1039 19.17 -41.30 -20.06
C PHE A 1039 18.48 -42.67 -20.13
N LYS A 1040 17.44 -42.86 -20.97
CA LYS A 1040 16.64 -44.10 -21.08
C LYS A 1040 17.47 -45.37 -21.38
N LEU A 1041 18.60 -45.22 -22.08
CA LEU A 1041 19.52 -46.32 -22.41
C LEU A 1041 20.48 -46.70 -21.25
N ARG A 1042 20.40 -46.04 -20.08
CA ARG A 1042 21.29 -46.29 -18.93
C ARG A 1042 20.52 -46.24 -17.62
N THR A 1043 20.37 -47.40 -16.96
CA THR A 1043 19.82 -47.53 -15.60
C THR A 1043 20.64 -46.70 -14.61
N SER A 1044 20.15 -45.50 -14.27
CA SER A 1044 20.97 -44.45 -13.64
C SER A 1044 20.13 -43.52 -12.77
N TRP A 1045 20.78 -42.85 -11.80
CA TRP A 1045 20.11 -41.87 -10.96
C TRP A 1045 19.60 -40.67 -11.76
N ASN A 1046 20.28 -40.29 -12.84
CA ASN A 1046 19.82 -39.25 -13.77
C ASN A 1046 18.43 -39.58 -14.32
N LEU A 1047 18.23 -40.81 -14.81
CA LEU A 1047 16.92 -41.25 -15.32
C LEU A 1047 15.84 -41.21 -14.23
N ALA A 1048 16.14 -41.73 -13.02
CA ALA A 1048 15.20 -41.71 -11.91
C ALA A 1048 14.82 -40.28 -11.47
N LEU A 1049 15.77 -39.33 -11.48
CA LEU A 1049 15.53 -37.93 -11.16
C LEU A 1049 14.72 -37.22 -12.26
N SER A 1050 15.10 -37.31 -13.54
CA SER A 1050 14.34 -36.66 -14.62
C SER A 1050 12.91 -37.20 -14.74
N VAL A 1051 12.70 -38.50 -14.51
CA VAL A 1051 11.35 -39.11 -14.48
C VAL A 1051 10.56 -38.68 -13.25
N GLY A 1052 11.19 -38.61 -12.08
CA GLY A 1052 10.56 -38.10 -10.85
C GLY A 1052 10.12 -36.64 -10.99
N VAL A 1053 10.99 -35.77 -11.54
CA VAL A 1053 10.64 -34.37 -11.84
C VAL A 1053 9.50 -34.30 -12.86
N ALA A 1054 9.51 -35.12 -13.92
CA ALA A 1054 8.42 -35.12 -14.90
C ALA A 1054 7.06 -35.50 -14.27
N GLY A 1055 7.01 -36.56 -13.47
CA GLY A 1055 5.79 -36.93 -12.75
C GLY A 1055 5.35 -35.87 -11.73
N GLY A 1056 6.28 -35.31 -10.96
CA GLY A 1056 5.99 -34.25 -9.99
C GLY A 1056 5.52 -32.93 -10.62
N PHE A 1057 6.07 -32.58 -11.78
CA PHE A 1057 5.65 -31.41 -12.56
C PHE A 1057 4.28 -31.62 -13.22
N VAL A 1058 3.98 -32.83 -13.70
CA VAL A 1058 2.63 -33.15 -14.18
C VAL A 1058 1.61 -33.20 -13.05
N ASN A 1059 1.97 -33.67 -11.84
CA ASN A 1059 1.11 -33.53 -10.66
C ASN A 1059 0.81 -32.06 -10.34
N LEU A 1060 1.84 -31.20 -10.35
CA LEU A 1060 1.71 -29.75 -10.15
C LEU A 1060 0.69 -29.16 -11.13
N LEU A 1061 0.84 -29.43 -12.43
CA LEU A 1061 -0.06 -28.90 -13.46
C LEU A 1061 -1.48 -29.47 -13.33
N ALA A 1062 -1.64 -30.80 -13.23
CA ALA A 1062 -2.95 -31.44 -13.24
C ALA A 1062 -3.79 -31.16 -11.99
N HIS A 1063 -3.17 -31.11 -10.80
CA HIS A 1063 -3.86 -30.70 -9.57
C HIS A 1063 -4.13 -29.18 -9.57
N GLY A 1064 -3.21 -28.39 -10.15
CA GLY A 1064 -3.33 -26.93 -10.24
C GLY A 1064 -4.46 -26.41 -11.15
N LEU A 1065 -5.16 -27.27 -11.89
CA LEU A 1065 -6.36 -26.88 -12.64
C LEU A 1065 -7.60 -26.69 -11.74
N VAL A 1066 -7.54 -27.14 -10.49
CA VAL A 1066 -8.66 -27.09 -9.52
C VAL A 1066 -8.25 -26.60 -8.12
N ASP A 1067 -6.99 -26.14 -7.96
CA ASP A 1067 -6.40 -25.69 -6.70
C ASP A 1067 -5.15 -24.80 -6.93
N ASN A 1068 -4.62 -24.12 -5.90
CA ASN A 1068 -3.32 -23.43 -5.98
C ASN A 1068 -2.18 -24.47 -6.05
N SER A 1069 -1.16 -24.19 -6.87
CA SER A 1069 -0.09 -25.17 -7.11
C SER A 1069 1.32 -24.56 -7.21
N VAL A 1070 1.48 -23.24 -7.04
CA VAL A 1070 2.80 -22.58 -7.05
C VAL A 1070 2.91 -21.49 -5.98
N PHE A 1071 1.87 -20.70 -5.74
CA PHE A 1071 1.89 -19.58 -4.80
C PHE A 1071 1.59 -20.03 -3.36
N VAL A 1072 2.38 -20.99 -2.89
CA VAL A 1072 2.44 -21.48 -1.50
C VAL A 1072 3.91 -21.77 -1.19
N ILE A 1073 4.39 -21.40 0.01
CA ILE A 1073 5.82 -21.32 0.32
C ILE A 1073 6.57 -22.63 0.00
N ASP A 1074 6.12 -23.77 0.53
CA ASP A 1074 6.78 -25.06 0.30
C ASP A 1074 6.69 -25.53 -1.16
N LEU A 1075 5.54 -25.30 -1.81
CA LEU A 1075 5.31 -25.64 -3.21
C LEU A 1075 6.23 -24.86 -4.15
N ALA A 1076 6.53 -23.59 -3.84
CA ALA A 1076 7.48 -22.75 -4.57
C ALA A 1076 8.94 -23.22 -4.39
N TYR A 1077 9.35 -23.60 -3.17
CA TYR A 1077 10.67 -24.22 -2.93
C TYR A 1077 10.83 -25.55 -3.70
N VAL A 1078 9.80 -26.40 -3.74
CA VAL A 1078 9.81 -27.66 -4.51
C VAL A 1078 9.87 -27.40 -6.02
N PHE A 1079 9.14 -26.40 -6.53
CA PHE A 1079 9.22 -25.99 -7.93
C PHE A 1079 10.65 -25.52 -8.30
N MET A 1080 11.26 -24.66 -7.48
CA MET A 1080 12.64 -24.20 -7.69
C MET A 1080 13.67 -25.34 -7.57
N LEU A 1081 13.43 -26.34 -6.73
CA LEU A 1081 14.25 -27.56 -6.69
C LEU A 1081 14.15 -28.37 -7.99
N PHE A 1082 12.95 -28.50 -8.58
CA PHE A 1082 12.76 -29.17 -9.87
C PHE A 1082 13.52 -28.46 -10.99
N LEU A 1083 13.44 -27.13 -11.06
CA LEU A 1083 14.22 -26.32 -12.00
C LEU A 1083 15.73 -26.52 -11.80
N GLY A 1084 16.20 -26.51 -10.55
CA GLY A 1084 17.62 -26.69 -10.21
C GLY A 1084 18.17 -28.06 -10.57
N ILE A 1085 17.38 -29.12 -10.37
CA ILE A 1085 17.71 -30.49 -10.84
C ILE A 1085 17.79 -30.52 -12.37
N LEU A 1086 16.79 -29.94 -13.05
CA LEU A 1086 16.70 -29.95 -14.52
C LEU A 1086 17.90 -29.25 -15.18
N ALA A 1087 18.23 -28.04 -14.73
CA ALA A 1087 19.38 -27.28 -15.23
C ALA A 1087 20.72 -27.97 -14.92
N THR A 1088 20.86 -28.56 -13.73
CA THR A 1088 22.07 -29.31 -13.37
C THR A 1088 22.29 -30.52 -14.28
N LEU A 1089 21.24 -31.33 -14.49
CA LEU A 1089 21.30 -32.54 -15.32
C LEU A 1089 21.52 -32.25 -16.82
N ASN A 1090 21.29 -31.01 -17.26
CA ASN A 1090 21.63 -30.57 -18.61
C ASN A 1090 23.12 -30.17 -18.72
N THR A 1091 23.62 -29.30 -17.85
CA THR A 1091 25.02 -28.82 -17.89
C THR A 1091 26.09 -29.91 -17.82
N HIS A 1092 25.87 -30.99 -17.04
CA HIS A 1092 26.85 -32.08 -16.88
C HIS A 1092 27.01 -32.96 -18.14
N THR A 1093 26.12 -32.86 -19.13
CA THR A 1093 26.20 -33.65 -20.37
C THR A 1093 27.09 -33.03 -21.45
N ASP A 1094 26.99 -31.72 -21.69
CA ASP A 1094 27.73 -31.05 -22.79
C ASP A 1094 29.25 -31.09 -22.57
N ALA A 1095 29.68 -31.00 -21.31
CA ALA A 1095 31.07 -31.17 -20.89
C ALA A 1095 31.66 -32.57 -21.21
N ARG A 1096 30.84 -33.54 -21.61
CA ARG A 1096 31.26 -34.91 -21.98
C ARG A 1096 31.04 -35.26 -23.46
N THR A 1097 30.28 -34.46 -24.22
CA THR A 1097 29.98 -34.73 -25.65
C THR A 1097 30.83 -33.90 -26.61
N GLY A 1098 31.54 -32.87 -26.13
CA GLY A 1098 32.52 -32.13 -26.93
C GLY A 1098 31.92 -31.19 -27.98
N ARG A 1099 30.60 -30.97 -27.98
CA ARG A 1099 29.93 -29.92 -28.77
C ARG A 1099 29.83 -28.67 -27.89
N GLY A 1100 30.73 -27.72 -28.09
CA GLY A 1100 30.89 -26.53 -27.24
C GLY A 1100 31.04 -25.23 -28.01
#